data_AF-A0A3N5TXK8-F1
#
_entry.id   AF-A0A3N5TXK8-F1
#
_cell.length_a   1.000
_cell.length_b   1.000
_cell.length_c   1.000
_cell.angle_alpha   90.00
_cell.angle_beta   90.00
_cell.angle_gamma   90.00
#
_symmetry.space_group_name_H-M   'P 1'
#
loop_
_entity.id
_entity.type
_entity.pdbx_description
1 polymer ?
#
loop_
_entity_poly.entity_id
_entity_poly.type
_entity_poly.pdbx_seq_one_letter_code
_entity_poly.pdbx_strand_id
1 'polypeptide(L)'
;MSPRKKASGRAFTVEFPQPLPAEKRGDAWWMDAEGRELRLSNLDKVFWPDEGYTKGDLVAYYYNVAELILPHLRERPLTMKRMPDGISGPFFYEKTAPSHTPDWIPRCPVRSDESKDGVIGYLMVNDLATLLFVANLGCIEMHPLHSRCSTIETPDYLFFDLDPMGASFEDVLIVARHVRAALGALGLTGYPKTSGATGVQIYVPVERGWSYDQVRDFVGTLGRTIERADREHVTMAWQIDKRTGKVFIDHNMNRSGANISAVYSLRPEAGATVSTPLLWEEVDAGVTPQDFRIDNVWERFEKLGDLFEGVRTSPQELGTALEAVGLSPEKAVEPRGSTRRTSEEVIAASKDPDLGEYLRKRTFGPEGTTEPAPSGTAGEGNSFVIHKHRATRLHYDVRLERDGALPSWAVPRGLPTKPGDKRLAVRTEDHPLEYGSFEGSIPEGHYGAGEVRIFDDGWYEPVEWTDSKVSFRLHGRRYPGLEFHFVKTRTDWLAFLASNQQAPLIASPPAFQPMLAEGGWKAFDDPSVVVRAEVRRDPLDDHDGHRRHTPGHEERTGRLRQVPGAPDDPRARGPGERGLGRRDRGVRRGREELVRGAPTADEPVQRARDQADLEQDPGRVGRLRPAVARRSRSDRPRAGATAGAAGDDRRAGPPAPGRDPRRRRRHRRSPRSPRGSASRVWSPNARARNTNPDAARRTGARSSSPTPRTA
;
A
#
# COMPACT_ATOMS: atom_id res chain seq x y z
N MET A 1 11.02 -15.70 46.35
CA MET A 1 9.67 -15.95 45.80
C MET A 1 9.84 -16.77 44.54
N SER A 2 9.12 -17.89 44.38
CA SER A 2 9.08 -18.59 43.10
C SER A 2 8.33 -17.74 42.06
N PRO A 3 8.75 -17.72 40.78
CA PRO A 3 7.96 -17.06 39.75
C PRO A 3 6.61 -17.79 39.62
N ARG A 4 5.50 -17.06 39.79
CA ARG A 4 4.18 -17.60 39.44
C ARG A 4 4.23 -17.94 37.95
N LYS A 5 4.00 -19.21 37.59
CA LYS A 5 3.61 -19.54 36.21
C LYS A 5 2.41 -18.66 35.86
N LYS A 6 2.52 -17.85 34.80
CA LYS A 6 1.33 -17.28 34.19
C LYS A 6 0.47 -18.47 33.75
N ALA A 7 -0.79 -18.50 34.15
CA ALA A 7 -1.76 -19.30 33.42
C ALA A 7 -1.82 -18.71 32.00
N SER A 8 -1.71 -19.56 30.97
CA SER A 8 -1.92 -19.11 29.59
C SER A 8 -3.37 -18.69 29.44
N GLY A 9 -3.61 -17.52 28.86
CA GLY A 9 -4.98 -17.05 28.59
C GLY A 9 -5.67 -17.94 27.56
N ARG A 10 -7.01 -17.88 27.51
CA ARG A 10 -7.76 -18.37 26.34
C ARG A 10 -7.41 -17.44 25.18
N ALA A 11 -6.92 -18.00 24.06
CA ALA A 11 -6.38 -17.20 22.96
C ALA A 11 -7.43 -16.47 22.10
N PHE A 12 -8.69 -16.92 22.14
CA PHE A 12 -9.82 -16.32 21.43
C PHE A 12 -11.01 -16.34 22.38
N THR A 13 -11.41 -15.19 22.92
CA THR A 13 -12.47 -15.06 23.93
C THR A 13 -13.84 -14.79 23.31
N VAL A 14 -13.88 -14.14 22.15
CA VAL A 14 -15.08 -13.83 21.37
C VAL A 14 -15.45 -15.02 20.46
N GLU A 15 -16.73 -15.16 20.12
CA GLU A 15 -17.20 -16.12 19.11
C GLU A 15 -17.32 -15.41 17.75
N PHE A 16 -16.71 -15.99 16.72
CA PHE A 16 -16.61 -15.42 15.37
C PHE A 16 -17.26 -16.36 14.33
N PRO A 17 -17.77 -15.83 13.19
CA PRO A 17 -18.40 -16.65 12.14
C PRO A 17 -17.55 -17.80 11.62
N GLN A 18 -16.23 -17.58 11.52
CA GLN A 18 -15.22 -18.59 11.24
C GLN A 18 -14.11 -18.55 12.30
N PRO A 19 -13.67 -19.71 12.82
CA PRO A 19 -12.48 -19.77 13.67
C PRO A 19 -11.24 -19.40 12.85
N LEU A 20 -10.30 -18.67 13.45
CA LEU A 20 -9.00 -18.41 12.82
C LEU A 20 -8.28 -19.75 12.58
N PRO A 21 -7.90 -20.12 11.34
CA PRO A 21 -7.31 -21.42 11.03
C PRO A 21 -5.81 -21.46 11.37
N ALA A 22 -5.50 -21.22 12.65
CA ALA A 22 -4.14 -21.14 13.17
C ALA A 22 -3.84 -22.26 14.18
N GLU A 23 -2.75 -22.99 13.93
CA GLU A 23 -2.25 -24.05 14.80
C GLU A 23 -1.19 -23.53 15.77
N LYS A 24 -1.26 -23.91 17.05
CA LYS A 24 -0.19 -23.60 18.00
C LYS A 24 0.98 -24.58 17.85
N ARG A 25 2.12 -24.10 17.33
CA ARG A 25 3.35 -24.89 17.16
C ARG A 25 4.48 -24.24 17.95
N GLY A 26 4.81 -24.83 19.10
CA GLY A 26 5.82 -24.32 20.03
C GLY A 26 5.34 -23.08 20.81
N ASP A 27 6.10 -21.99 20.73
CA ASP A 27 5.78 -20.71 21.40
C ASP A 27 4.75 -19.86 20.64
N ALA A 28 4.55 -20.15 19.36
CA ALA A 28 3.79 -19.34 18.42
C ALA A 28 2.60 -20.08 17.80
N TRP A 29 1.74 -19.31 17.14
CA TRP A 29 0.64 -19.78 16.32
C TRP A 29 1.01 -19.61 14.85
N TRP A 30 0.56 -20.52 13.99
CA TRP A 30 0.93 -20.58 12.58
C TRP A 30 -0.29 -20.88 11.73
N MET A 31 -0.46 -20.16 10.63
CA MET A 31 -1.52 -20.38 9.65
C MET A 31 -0.98 -20.21 8.24
N ASP A 32 -1.63 -20.84 7.27
CA ASP A 32 -1.50 -20.40 5.87
C ASP A 32 -2.45 -19.23 5.62
N ALA A 33 -1.97 -18.22 4.90
CA ALA A 33 -2.79 -17.17 4.30
C ALA A 33 -2.38 -17.01 2.84
N GLU A 34 -3.22 -17.51 1.93
CA GLU A 34 -3.01 -17.45 0.47
C GLU A 34 -1.68 -18.10 0.02
N GLY A 35 -1.33 -19.27 0.55
CA GLY A 35 -0.08 -19.97 0.24
C GLY A 35 1.16 -19.39 0.93
N ARG A 36 0.98 -18.54 1.95
CA ARG A 36 2.05 -17.93 2.75
C ARG A 36 1.89 -18.32 4.22
N GLU A 37 2.88 -19.00 4.79
CA GLU A 37 2.89 -19.34 6.22
C GLU A 37 3.18 -18.10 7.09
N LEU A 38 2.25 -17.76 7.99
CA LEU A 38 2.33 -16.60 8.88
C LEU A 38 2.56 -17.00 10.34
N ARG A 39 3.59 -16.41 10.97
CA ARG A 39 3.87 -16.55 12.41
C ARG A 39 3.10 -15.53 13.23
N LEU A 40 2.04 -15.98 13.89
CA LEU A 40 1.24 -15.22 14.84
C LEU A 40 1.79 -15.39 16.28
N SER A 41 1.85 -14.32 17.06
CA SER A 41 2.52 -14.31 18.37
C SER A 41 1.65 -13.75 19.49
N ASN A 42 1.77 -14.30 20.70
CA ASN A 42 1.12 -13.79 21.92
C ASN A 42 -0.41 -13.59 21.78
N LEU A 43 -1.11 -14.52 21.12
CA LEU A 43 -2.56 -14.39 20.89
C LEU A 43 -3.38 -14.42 22.19
N ASP A 44 -2.88 -15.03 23.26
CA ASP A 44 -3.46 -15.01 24.61
C ASP A 44 -3.15 -13.73 25.42
N LYS A 45 -2.55 -12.71 24.79
CA LYS A 45 -2.34 -11.39 25.41
C LYS A 45 -3.64 -10.58 25.35
N VAL A 46 -4.19 -10.28 26.51
CA VAL A 46 -5.32 -9.35 26.66
C VAL A 46 -4.96 -7.99 26.06
N PHE A 47 -5.85 -7.45 25.23
CA PHE A 47 -5.75 -6.14 24.58
C PHE A 47 -6.81 -5.16 25.11
N TRP A 48 -7.99 -5.67 25.48
CA TRP A 48 -9.08 -4.95 26.15
C TRP A 48 -9.25 -5.52 27.57
N PRO A 49 -8.79 -4.82 28.64
CA PRO A 49 -8.72 -5.42 29.97
C PRO A 49 -10.06 -5.70 30.66
N ASP A 50 -11.08 -4.88 30.42
CA ASP A 50 -12.34 -4.92 31.16
C ASP A 50 -13.29 -5.99 30.59
N GLU A 51 -13.26 -6.16 29.27
CA GLU A 51 -13.95 -7.21 28.51
C GLU A 51 -13.15 -8.53 28.47
N GLY A 52 -11.82 -8.43 28.62
CA GLY A 52 -10.88 -9.55 28.51
C GLY A 52 -10.44 -9.89 27.08
N TYR A 53 -10.92 -9.18 26.05
CA TYR A 53 -10.61 -9.49 24.65
C TYR A 53 -9.11 -9.41 24.36
N THR A 54 -8.64 -10.31 23.49
CA THR A 54 -7.22 -10.58 23.29
C THR A 54 -6.70 -10.11 21.93
N LYS A 55 -5.38 -10.19 21.76
CA LYS A 55 -4.73 -10.10 20.45
C LYS A 55 -5.19 -11.19 19.48
N GLY A 56 -5.56 -12.38 19.96
CA GLY A 56 -6.16 -13.41 19.11
C GLY A 56 -7.54 -13.01 18.61
N ASP A 57 -8.36 -12.37 19.45
CA ASP A 57 -9.65 -11.81 19.06
C ASP A 57 -9.48 -10.70 18.01
N LEU A 58 -8.49 -9.80 18.18
CA LEU A 58 -8.12 -8.79 17.17
C LEU A 58 -7.77 -9.41 15.81
N VAL A 59 -6.97 -10.48 15.79
CA VAL A 59 -6.55 -11.15 14.54
C VAL A 59 -7.70 -11.97 13.94
N ALA A 60 -8.53 -12.61 14.76
CA ALA A 60 -9.72 -13.35 14.32
C ALA A 60 -10.81 -12.42 13.76
N TYR A 61 -11.02 -11.23 14.35
CA TYR A 61 -11.86 -10.18 13.77
C TYR A 61 -11.38 -9.78 12.37
N TYR A 62 -10.08 -9.44 12.23
CA TYR A 62 -9.54 -9.01 10.95
C TYR A 62 -9.48 -10.14 9.90
N TYR A 63 -9.47 -11.41 10.31
CA TYR A 63 -9.68 -12.56 9.42
C TYR A 63 -11.13 -12.63 8.92
N ASN A 64 -12.11 -12.50 9.82
CA ASN A 64 -13.54 -12.63 9.47
C ASN A 64 -14.07 -11.43 8.67
N VAL A 65 -13.59 -10.21 8.92
CA VAL A 65 -14.02 -8.99 8.21
C VAL A 65 -13.25 -8.75 6.90
N ALA A 66 -12.31 -9.62 6.53
CA ALA A 66 -11.34 -9.41 5.46
C ALA A 66 -11.99 -9.05 4.11
N GLU A 67 -13.06 -9.75 3.72
CA GLU A 67 -13.75 -9.51 2.44
C GLU A 67 -14.40 -8.12 2.37
N LEU A 68 -14.83 -7.58 3.50
CA LEU A 68 -15.41 -6.23 3.61
C LEU A 68 -14.33 -5.14 3.69
N ILE A 69 -13.24 -5.34 4.45
CA ILE A 69 -12.23 -4.30 4.68
C ILE A 69 -11.17 -4.19 3.58
N LEU A 70 -10.72 -5.31 2.99
CA LEU A 70 -9.65 -5.29 1.98
C LEU A 70 -9.97 -4.43 0.75
N PRO A 71 -11.19 -4.41 0.18
CA PRO A 71 -11.55 -3.52 -0.92
C PRO A 71 -11.32 -2.02 -0.64
N HIS A 72 -11.39 -1.60 0.63
CA HIS A 72 -11.22 -0.21 1.05
C HIS A 72 -9.76 0.14 1.40
N LEU A 73 -8.94 -0.84 1.75
CA LEU A 73 -7.50 -0.67 2.04
C LEU A 73 -6.58 -0.85 0.82
N ARG A 74 -7.00 -1.64 -0.18
CA ARG A 74 -6.22 -1.94 -1.39
C ARG A 74 -5.70 -0.68 -2.09
N GLU A 75 -4.43 -0.74 -2.51
CA GLU A 75 -3.68 0.33 -3.22
C GLU A 75 -3.46 1.60 -2.38
N ARG A 76 -3.90 1.65 -1.12
CA ARG A 76 -3.74 2.82 -0.25
C ARG A 76 -2.50 2.71 0.65
N PRO A 77 -1.68 3.77 0.75
CA PRO A 77 -0.67 3.88 1.79
C PRO A 77 -1.34 3.84 3.18
N LEU A 78 -0.88 2.96 4.07
CA LEU A 78 -1.45 2.76 5.41
C LEU A 78 -0.58 3.40 6.50
N THR A 79 -1.16 4.29 7.30
CA THR A 79 -0.66 4.61 8.64
C THR A 79 -1.23 3.61 9.65
N MET A 80 -0.37 3.02 10.48
CA MET A 80 -0.77 2.04 11.51
C MET A 80 -0.80 2.70 12.89
N LYS A 81 -1.92 2.61 13.62
CA LYS A 81 -1.95 3.01 15.04
C LYS A 81 -1.78 1.77 15.91
N ARG A 82 -0.56 1.59 16.41
CA ARG A 82 -0.13 0.37 17.10
C ARG A 82 -0.23 0.52 18.61
N MET A 83 -0.80 -0.50 19.24
CA MET A 83 -0.99 -0.67 20.68
C MET A 83 -0.48 -2.06 21.09
N PRO A 84 0.85 -2.31 21.09
CA PRO A 84 1.39 -3.65 21.29
C PRO A 84 1.08 -4.25 22.66
N ASP A 85 0.71 -3.41 23.63
CA ASP A 85 0.37 -3.74 25.02
C ASP A 85 -1.13 -3.61 25.35
N GLY A 86 -1.99 -3.49 24.33
CA GLY A 86 -3.43 -3.27 24.50
C GLY A 86 -3.81 -1.80 24.68
N ILE A 87 -5.11 -1.53 24.82
CA ILE A 87 -5.67 -0.16 24.81
C ILE A 87 -5.22 0.72 25.98
N SER A 88 -4.89 0.10 27.12
CA SER A 88 -4.33 0.78 28.30
C SER A 88 -2.80 0.96 28.24
N GLY A 89 -2.15 0.45 27.20
CA GLY A 89 -0.72 0.60 26.96
C GLY A 89 -0.38 1.87 26.17
N PRO A 90 0.92 2.19 26.01
CA PRO A 90 1.34 3.26 25.12
C PRO A 90 1.04 2.90 23.65
N PHE A 91 0.48 3.86 22.91
CA PHE A 91 0.26 3.73 21.47
C PHE A 91 1.22 4.61 20.67
N PHE A 92 1.42 4.27 19.39
CA PHE A 92 2.14 5.12 18.43
C PHE A 92 1.56 5.00 17.02
N TYR A 93 1.70 6.06 16.24
CA TYR A 93 1.43 6.04 14.80
C TYR A 93 2.71 5.70 14.05
N GLU A 94 2.63 4.72 13.15
CA GLU A 94 3.74 4.26 12.32
C GLU A 94 3.36 4.45 10.85
N LYS A 95 3.93 5.49 10.23
CA LYS A 95 3.75 5.82 8.80
C LYS A 95 4.63 4.91 7.92
N THR A 96 5.93 4.80 8.26
CA THR A 96 6.90 3.97 7.52
C THR A 96 6.72 2.49 7.84
N ALA A 97 6.72 1.62 6.83
CA ALA A 97 6.70 0.17 7.01
C ALA A 97 7.89 -0.29 7.90
N PRO A 98 7.64 -1.10 8.96
CA PRO A 98 8.69 -1.62 9.84
C PRO A 98 9.85 -2.30 9.10
N SER A 99 11.06 -2.21 9.64
CA SER A 99 12.27 -2.82 9.07
C SER A 99 12.21 -4.35 8.92
N HIS A 100 11.31 -5.02 9.64
CA HIS A 100 11.04 -6.45 9.59
C HIS A 100 9.77 -6.81 8.78
N THR A 101 9.19 -5.85 8.07
CA THR A 101 8.07 -6.09 7.14
C THR A 101 8.55 -7.03 6.03
N PRO A 102 7.90 -8.19 5.81
CA PRO A 102 8.27 -9.12 4.75
C PRO A 102 8.44 -8.48 3.37
N ASP A 103 9.29 -9.08 2.55
CA ASP A 103 9.55 -8.63 1.18
C ASP A 103 8.31 -8.73 0.29
N TRP A 104 7.43 -9.70 0.48
CA TRP A 104 6.21 -9.85 -0.35
C TRP A 104 5.13 -8.79 -0.05
N ILE A 105 5.27 -7.98 1.01
CA ILE A 105 4.32 -6.91 1.32
C ILE A 105 4.70 -5.64 0.53
N PRO A 106 3.83 -5.14 -0.37
CA PRO A 106 4.13 -3.97 -1.17
C PRO A 106 4.16 -2.70 -0.32
N ARG A 107 4.95 -1.73 -0.77
CA ARG A 107 5.19 -0.46 -0.07
C ARG A 107 4.88 0.69 -1.01
N CYS A 108 4.27 1.75 -0.47
CA CYS A 108 4.13 3.01 -1.19
C CYS A 108 5.11 4.06 -0.65
N PRO A 109 6.24 4.30 -1.35
CA PRO A 109 6.99 5.53 -1.22
C PRO A 109 6.10 6.75 -1.47
N VAL A 110 6.09 7.69 -0.54
CA VAL A 110 5.38 8.98 -0.63
C VAL A 110 6.33 10.07 -0.15
N ARG A 111 6.39 11.21 -0.85
CA ARG A 111 7.24 12.34 -0.47
C ARG A 111 6.79 12.95 0.87
N SER A 112 7.73 13.39 1.69
CA SER A 112 7.42 14.09 2.94
C SER A 112 8.61 14.89 3.43
N ASP A 113 8.43 16.21 3.54
CA ASP A 113 9.42 17.11 4.13
C ASP A 113 9.59 16.91 5.65
N GLU A 114 8.65 16.19 6.30
CA GLU A 114 8.77 15.71 7.68
C GLU A 114 9.76 14.54 7.82
N SER A 115 10.07 13.84 6.72
CA SER A 115 10.95 12.66 6.72
C SER A 115 12.42 13.07 6.61
N LYS A 116 13.27 12.45 7.43
CA LYS A 116 14.74 12.62 7.36
C LYS A 116 15.33 12.25 6.00
N ASP A 117 14.67 11.33 5.30
CA ASP A 117 15.08 10.81 4.00
C ASP A 117 14.27 11.43 2.85
N GLY A 118 13.43 12.44 3.13
CA GLY A 118 12.52 13.11 2.17
C GLY A 118 11.35 12.26 1.66
N VAL A 119 11.33 10.97 2.01
CA VAL A 119 10.35 9.98 1.58
C VAL A 119 9.91 9.13 2.78
N ILE A 120 8.66 8.68 2.78
CA ILE A 120 8.11 7.68 3.71
C ILE A 120 7.70 6.48 2.87
N GLY A 121 8.28 5.31 3.14
CA GLY A 121 7.83 4.04 2.55
C GLY A 121 6.67 3.46 3.36
N TYR A 122 5.44 3.87 3.08
CA TYR A 122 4.24 3.33 3.71
C TYR A 122 4.04 1.85 3.35
N LEU A 123 3.32 1.10 4.19
CA LEU A 123 2.87 -0.26 3.90
C LEU A 123 1.53 -0.20 3.13
N MET A 124 1.26 -1.10 2.17
CA MET A 124 -0.06 -1.22 1.52
C MET A 124 -0.72 -2.57 1.82
N VAL A 125 -1.97 -2.56 2.30
CA VAL A 125 -2.71 -3.77 2.68
C VAL A 125 -3.61 -4.22 1.53
N ASN A 126 -3.06 -5.05 0.65
CA ASN A 126 -3.76 -5.48 -0.56
C ASN A 126 -4.45 -6.86 -0.42
N ASP A 127 -4.00 -7.68 0.52
CA ASP A 127 -4.32 -9.10 0.65
C ASP A 127 -4.52 -9.52 2.12
N LEU A 128 -5.09 -10.72 2.33
CA LEU A 128 -5.39 -11.24 3.67
C LEU A 128 -4.11 -11.43 4.48
N ALA A 129 -3.05 -11.91 3.84
CA ALA A 129 -1.80 -12.19 4.52
C ALA A 129 -1.19 -10.91 5.14
N THR A 130 -1.24 -9.80 4.40
CA THR A 130 -0.81 -8.48 4.86
C THR A 130 -1.71 -7.94 5.97
N LEU A 131 -3.03 -8.10 5.86
CA LEU A 131 -3.99 -7.64 6.87
C LEU A 131 -3.74 -8.30 8.22
N LEU A 132 -3.56 -9.63 8.23
CA LEU A 132 -3.27 -10.39 9.44
C LEU A 132 -1.86 -10.12 9.98
N PHE A 133 -0.87 -9.85 9.11
CA PHE A 133 0.44 -9.37 9.53
C PHE A 133 0.32 -8.04 10.30
N VAL A 134 -0.40 -7.05 9.76
CA VAL A 134 -0.60 -5.74 10.40
C VAL A 134 -1.35 -5.86 11.73
N ALA A 135 -2.42 -6.67 11.82
CA ALA A 135 -3.10 -6.97 13.08
C ALA A 135 -2.14 -7.64 14.10
N ASN A 136 -1.31 -8.59 13.66
CA ASN A 136 -0.30 -9.27 14.48
C ASN A 136 0.84 -8.33 14.94
N LEU A 137 1.07 -7.18 14.30
CA LEU A 137 1.95 -6.12 14.82
C LEU A 137 1.36 -5.34 16.00
N GLY A 138 0.12 -5.63 16.39
CA GLY A 138 -0.63 -4.89 17.41
C GLY A 138 -1.29 -3.62 16.85
N CYS A 139 -1.55 -3.56 15.54
CA CYS A 139 -2.32 -2.48 14.94
C CYS A 139 -3.81 -2.68 15.25
N ILE A 140 -4.40 -1.79 16.04
CA ILE A 140 -5.85 -1.84 16.35
C ILE A 140 -6.61 -1.00 15.31
N GLU A 141 -6.22 0.26 15.12
CA GLU A 141 -6.82 1.13 14.09
C GLU A 141 -5.92 1.20 12.84
N MET A 142 -6.53 0.96 11.68
CA MET A 142 -5.91 1.07 10.37
C MET A 142 -6.32 2.40 9.72
N HIS A 143 -5.36 3.27 9.38
CA HIS A 143 -5.60 4.62 8.85
C HIS A 143 -5.03 4.77 7.41
N PRO A 144 -5.78 4.39 6.37
CA PRO A 144 -5.36 4.61 4.98
C PRO A 144 -5.37 6.10 4.62
N LEU A 145 -4.49 6.48 3.70
CA LEU A 145 -4.51 7.79 3.03
C LEU A 145 -5.73 7.88 2.07
N HIS A 146 -6.15 9.11 1.76
CA HIS A 146 -7.37 9.36 0.98
C HIS A 146 -7.18 9.19 -0.54
N SER A 147 -5.94 9.07 -0.99
CA SER A 147 -5.53 8.69 -2.34
C SER A 147 -4.98 7.24 -2.37
N ARG A 148 -4.71 6.75 -3.59
CA ARG A 148 -3.98 5.51 -3.85
C ARG A 148 -2.54 5.82 -4.23
N CYS A 149 -1.64 4.84 -4.15
CA CYS A 149 -0.22 5.05 -4.38
C CYS A 149 0.10 5.67 -5.76
N SER A 150 -0.57 5.20 -6.81
CA SER A 150 -0.42 5.70 -8.19
C SER A 150 -0.91 7.12 -8.41
N THR A 151 -1.93 7.55 -7.68
CA THR A 151 -2.55 8.87 -7.81
C THR A 151 -2.42 9.64 -6.50
N ILE A 152 -1.22 9.62 -5.91
CA ILE A 152 -0.99 10.02 -4.52
C ILE A 152 -1.41 11.46 -4.21
N GLU A 153 -1.35 12.38 -5.17
CA GLU A 153 -1.74 13.79 -5.01
C GLU A 153 -3.25 14.06 -5.22
N THR A 154 -4.03 13.09 -5.74
CA THR A 154 -5.47 13.26 -5.98
C THR A 154 -6.27 12.18 -5.23
N PRO A 155 -7.04 12.51 -4.18
CA PRO A 155 -7.88 11.53 -3.51
C PRO A 155 -9.03 11.06 -4.42
N ASP A 156 -9.56 9.86 -4.14
CA ASP A 156 -10.74 9.30 -4.84
C ASP A 156 -12.04 9.40 -4.00
N TYR A 157 -11.97 10.07 -2.85
CA TYR A 157 -13.11 10.52 -2.06
C TYR A 157 -12.78 11.81 -1.30
N LEU A 158 -13.82 12.55 -0.91
CA LEU A 158 -13.76 13.58 0.14
C LEU A 158 -14.66 13.17 1.31
N PHE A 159 -14.51 13.78 2.48
CA PHE A 159 -15.36 13.44 3.62
C PHE A 159 -15.55 14.58 4.62
N PHE A 160 -16.68 14.52 5.34
CA PHE A 160 -16.96 15.36 6.50
C PHE A 160 -16.68 14.53 7.75
N ASP A 161 -15.68 14.94 8.53
CA ASP A 161 -15.39 14.36 9.85
C ASP A 161 -16.07 15.21 10.92
N LEU A 162 -16.98 14.61 11.69
CA LEU A 162 -17.86 15.29 12.66
C LEU A 162 -17.43 14.91 14.08
N ASP A 163 -16.61 15.76 14.69
CA ASP A 163 -16.01 15.53 16.01
C ASP A 163 -16.74 16.35 17.10
N PRO A 164 -17.43 15.72 18.07
CA PRO A 164 -18.09 16.43 19.15
C PRO A 164 -17.06 16.92 20.17
N MET A 165 -16.78 18.23 20.15
CA MET A 165 -15.85 18.90 21.07
C MET A 165 -16.54 19.15 22.42
N GLY A 166 -17.04 18.09 23.06
CA GLY A 166 -17.90 18.13 24.24
C GLY A 166 -19.40 18.31 23.95
N ALA A 167 -19.81 18.19 22.68
CA ALA A 167 -21.22 17.99 22.31
C ALA A 167 -21.69 16.56 22.60
N SER A 168 -22.99 16.31 22.54
CA SER A 168 -23.57 14.97 22.58
C SER A 168 -23.44 14.25 21.24
N PHE A 169 -23.70 12.93 21.22
CA PHE A 169 -23.78 12.19 19.95
C PHE A 169 -25.06 12.53 19.15
N GLU A 170 -26.13 13.00 19.82
CA GLU A 170 -27.34 13.46 19.13
C GLU A 170 -27.04 14.71 18.29
N ASP A 171 -26.22 15.62 18.80
CA ASP A 171 -25.74 16.80 18.06
C ASP A 171 -24.93 16.38 16.81
N VAL A 172 -24.10 15.34 16.92
CA VAL A 172 -23.36 14.77 15.78
C VAL A 172 -24.31 14.25 14.70
N LEU A 173 -25.42 13.61 15.09
CA LEU A 173 -26.45 13.14 14.14
C LEU A 173 -27.27 14.30 13.55
N ILE A 174 -27.55 15.36 14.30
CA ILE A 174 -28.16 16.60 13.77
C ILE A 174 -27.26 17.19 12.68
N VAL A 175 -25.96 17.34 12.95
CA VAL A 175 -25.00 17.88 11.96
C VAL A 175 -24.79 16.92 10.78
N ALA A 176 -24.87 15.61 10.99
CA ALA A 176 -24.85 14.63 9.91
C ALA A 176 -26.03 14.80 8.93
N ARG A 177 -27.23 15.12 9.45
CA ARG A 177 -28.42 15.44 8.63
C ARG A 177 -28.26 16.76 7.88
N HIS A 178 -27.61 17.77 8.47
CA HIS A 178 -27.27 19.01 7.76
C HIS A 178 -26.31 18.77 6.59
N VAL A 179 -25.29 17.91 6.77
CA VAL A 179 -24.39 17.50 5.69
C VAL A 179 -25.15 16.73 4.60
N ARG A 180 -26.04 15.79 4.96
CA ARG A 180 -26.92 15.08 4.02
C ARG A 180 -27.74 16.05 3.16
N ALA A 181 -28.35 17.06 3.78
CA ALA A 181 -29.15 18.07 3.09
C ALA A 181 -28.31 18.96 2.17
N ALA A 182 -27.12 19.39 2.62
CA ALA A 182 -26.20 20.20 1.82
C ALA A 182 -25.66 19.45 0.59
N LEU A 183 -25.33 18.15 0.74
CA LEU A 183 -24.91 17.30 -0.37
C LEU A 183 -26.06 17.04 -1.35
N GLY A 184 -27.26 16.72 -0.84
CA GLY A 184 -28.46 16.51 -1.67
C GLY A 184 -28.84 17.74 -2.50
N ALA A 185 -28.67 18.96 -1.95
CA ALA A 185 -28.88 20.22 -2.68
C ALA A 185 -27.87 20.44 -3.82
N LEU A 186 -26.72 19.76 -3.80
CA LEU A 186 -25.70 19.77 -4.87
C LEU A 186 -25.76 18.52 -5.75
N GLY A 187 -26.76 17.64 -5.57
CA GLY A 187 -26.88 16.38 -6.30
C GLY A 187 -25.88 15.29 -5.90
N LEU A 188 -25.15 15.48 -4.79
CA LEU A 188 -24.12 14.56 -4.30
C LEU A 188 -24.69 13.55 -3.29
N THR A 189 -24.24 12.31 -3.42
CA THR A 189 -24.52 11.20 -2.50
C THR A 189 -23.40 11.09 -1.46
N GLY A 190 -23.79 11.15 -0.19
CA GLY A 190 -22.91 10.90 0.96
C GLY A 190 -23.18 9.54 1.62
N TYR A 191 -22.12 8.87 2.04
CA TYR A 191 -22.11 7.56 2.68
C TYR A 191 -21.68 7.71 4.15
N PRO A 192 -22.59 7.60 5.13
CA PRO A 192 -22.29 7.81 6.54
C PRO A 192 -21.72 6.55 7.21
N LYS A 193 -20.72 6.71 8.08
CA LYS A 193 -20.29 5.70 9.04
C LYS A 193 -20.09 6.30 10.42
N THR A 194 -20.24 5.50 11.47
CA THR A 194 -19.64 5.86 12.77
C THR A 194 -18.12 5.92 12.61
N SER A 195 -17.44 6.78 13.37
CA SER A 195 -15.99 6.64 13.52
C SER A 195 -15.64 5.41 14.41
N GLY A 196 -16.63 4.86 15.10
CA GLY A 196 -16.49 3.84 16.14
C GLY A 196 -16.06 4.40 17.50
N ALA A 197 -15.68 5.68 17.59
CA ALA A 197 -15.38 6.37 18.85
C ALA A 197 -16.47 7.39 19.19
N THR A 198 -16.20 8.69 19.08
CA THR A 198 -17.12 9.78 19.45
C THR A 198 -17.91 10.37 18.29
N GLY A 199 -17.51 10.15 17.03
CA GLY A 199 -17.95 10.95 15.88
C GLY A 199 -18.59 10.16 14.74
N VAL A 200 -19.02 10.89 13.71
CA VAL A 200 -19.58 10.37 12.45
C VAL A 200 -18.75 10.89 11.28
N GLN A 201 -18.56 10.07 10.25
CA GLN A 201 -17.83 10.43 9.04
C GLN A 201 -18.69 10.16 7.80
N ILE A 202 -18.84 11.17 6.95
CA ILE A 202 -19.68 11.10 5.75
C ILE A 202 -18.79 11.22 4.53
N TYR A 203 -18.62 10.11 3.81
CA TYR A 203 -17.77 10.00 2.63
C TYR A 203 -18.55 10.36 1.36
N VAL A 204 -17.91 11.07 0.44
CA VAL A 204 -18.42 11.37 -0.90
C VAL A 204 -17.36 10.89 -1.89
N PRO A 205 -17.59 9.76 -2.60
CA PRO A 205 -16.67 9.32 -3.64
C PRO A 205 -16.66 10.29 -4.81
N VAL A 206 -15.47 10.59 -5.33
CA VAL A 206 -15.27 11.56 -6.42
C VAL A 206 -14.41 10.98 -7.54
N GLU A 207 -14.57 11.49 -8.75
CA GLU A 207 -13.64 11.18 -9.84
C GLU A 207 -12.20 11.60 -9.48
N ARG A 208 -11.20 10.84 -9.95
CA ARG A 208 -9.80 11.25 -9.79
C ARG A 208 -9.49 12.51 -10.63
N GLY A 209 -8.52 13.30 -10.16
CA GLY A 209 -8.04 14.54 -10.81
C GLY A 209 -8.22 15.82 -9.97
N TRP A 210 -9.10 15.80 -8.97
CA TRP A 210 -9.21 16.85 -7.95
C TRP A 210 -8.00 16.81 -7.01
N SER A 211 -7.44 17.97 -6.64
CA SER A 211 -6.40 18.02 -5.60
C SER A 211 -6.98 17.96 -4.20
N TYR A 212 -6.13 17.61 -3.23
CA TYR A 212 -6.42 17.76 -1.79
C TYR A 212 -6.91 19.16 -1.42
N ASP A 213 -6.34 20.23 -2.00
CA ASP A 213 -6.80 21.60 -1.74
C ASP A 213 -8.25 21.82 -2.21
N GLN A 214 -8.61 21.36 -3.41
CA GLN A 214 -9.97 21.50 -3.93
C GLN A 214 -11.00 20.79 -3.05
N VAL A 215 -10.73 19.55 -2.63
CA VAL A 215 -11.67 18.81 -1.77
C VAL A 215 -11.74 19.38 -0.35
N ARG A 216 -10.60 19.81 0.24
CA ARG A 216 -10.59 20.48 1.54
C ARG A 216 -11.37 21.79 1.52
N ASP A 217 -11.19 22.60 0.48
CA ASP A 217 -11.79 23.92 0.40
C ASP A 217 -13.29 23.83 0.06
N PHE A 218 -13.72 22.78 -0.66
CA PHE A 218 -15.12 22.39 -0.81
C PHE A 218 -15.75 22.01 0.53
N VAL A 219 -15.19 21.01 1.25
CA VAL A 219 -15.68 20.57 2.57
C VAL A 219 -15.72 21.73 3.56
N GLY A 220 -14.68 22.57 3.58
CA GLY A 220 -14.64 23.77 4.41
C GLY A 220 -15.70 24.81 4.05
N THR A 221 -16.07 24.94 2.77
CA THR A 221 -17.08 25.90 2.31
C THR A 221 -18.49 25.41 2.60
N LEU A 222 -18.76 24.12 2.44
CA LEU A 222 -20.01 23.52 2.92
C LEU A 222 -20.10 23.60 4.45
N GLY A 223 -19.04 23.27 5.19
CA GLY A 223 -18.99 23.37 6.65
C GLY A 223 -19.27 24.79 7.17
N ARG A 224 -18.66 25.82 6.57
CA ARG A 224 -18.95 27.24 6.87
C ARG A 224 -20.37 27.67 6.47
N THR A 225 -21.02 26.97 5.55
CA THR A 225 -22.42 27.24 5.16
C THR A 225 -23.39 26.59 6.15
N ILE A 226 -23.10 25.36 6.57
CA ILE A 226 -23.81 24.64 7.63
C ILE A 226 -23.69 25.39 8.97
N GLU A 227 -22.48 25.83 9.36
CA GLU A 227 -22.24 26.68 10.55
C GLU A 227 -23.06 27.99 10.53
N ARG A 228 -23.30 28.58 9.36
CA ARG A 228 -24.13 29.80 9.26
C ARG A 228 -25.61 29.53 9.48
N ALA A 229 -26.10 28.36 9.10
CA ALA A 229 -27.48 27.92 9.27
C ALA A 229 -27.75 27.42 10.69
N ASP A 230 -26.83 26.63 11.25
CA ASP A 230 -26.90 26.10 12.61
C ASP A 230 -25.66 26.51 13.41
N ARG A 231 -25.74 27.70 14.01
CA ARG A 231 -24.70 28.22 14.92
C ARG A 231 -24.78 27.63 16.32
N GLU A 232 -25.77 26.80 16.62
CA GLU A 232 -25.95 26.22 17.95
C GLU A 232 -25.07 24.97 18.05
N HIS A 233 -25.28 24.00 17.16
CA HIS A 233 -24.62 22.69 17.20
C HIS A 233 -23.27 22.66 16.46
N VAL A 234 -23.01 23.57 15.50
CA VAL A 234 -21.84 23.50 14.60
C VAL A 234 -20.76 24.53 14.94
N THR A 235 -19.50 24.19 14.66
CA THR A 235 -18.37 25.12 14.67
C THR A 235 -17.35 24.79 13.58
N MET A 236 -16.79 25.83 12.96
CA MET A 236 -15.59 25.78 12.10
C MET A 236 -14.38 26.43 12.79
N ALA A 237 -14.49 26.76 14.08
CA ALA A 237 -13.49 27.55 14.79
C ALA A 237 -12.20 26.76 15.06
N TRP A 238 -11.09 27.23 14.50
CA TRP A 238 -9.76 26.65 14.73
C TRP A 238 -9.34 26.62 16.21
N GLN A 239 -9.73 27.62 17.00
CA GLN A 239 -9.36 27.74 18.41
C GLN A 239 -10.24 26.83 19.28
N ILE A 240 -9.63 25.96 20.10
CA ILE A 240 -10.30 24.87 20.82
C ILE A 240 -11.33 25.40 21.85
N ASP A 241 -11.03 26.52 22.49
CA ASP A 241 -11.92 27.26 23.41
C ASP A 241 -13.23 27.71 22.77
N LYS A 242 -13.25 27.85 21.43
CA LYS A 242 -14.44 28.23 20.65
C LYS A 242 -15.17 27.02 20.06
N ARG A 243 -14.79 25.80 20.45
CA ARG A 243 -15.47 24.56 20.03
C ARG A 243 -16.28 23.89 21.14
N THR A 244 -16.05 24.23 22.41
CA THR A 244 -16.65 23.55 23.56
C THR A 244 -18.18 23.48 23.47
N GLY A 245 -18.73 22.25 23.53
CA GLY A 245 -20.16 21.99 23.43
C GLY A 245 -20.71 21.95 22.01
N LYS A 246 -19.86 21.84 20.98
CA LYS A 246 -20.28 21.82 19.56
C LYS A 246 -19.58 20.73 18.75
N VAL A 247 -20.18 20.37 17.63
CA VAL A 247 -19.61 19.49 16.60
C VAL A 247 -18.70 20.31 15.69
N PHE A 248 -17.43 19.96 15.66
CA PHE A 248 -16.45 20.54 14.74
C PHE A 248 -16.42 19.73 13.44
N ILE A 249 -16.54 20.41 12.30
CA ILE A 249 -16.42 19.80 10.97
C ILE A 249 -14.97 19.95 10.51
N ASP A 250 -14.12 18.93 10.75
CA ASP A 250 -12.69 19.05 10.43
C ASP A 250 -12.37 18.80 8.96
N HIS A 251 -12.70 19.80 8.13
CA HIS A 251 -12.30 19.85 6.73
C HIS A 251 -10.81 19.58 6.51
N ASN A 252 -9.92 19.88 7.47
CA ASN A 252 -8.48 19.68 7.32
C ASN A 252 -8.05 18.21 7.32
N MET A 253 -8.93 17.28 7.67
CA MET A 253 -8.65 15.86 7.45
C MET A 253 -8.67 15.51 5.94
N ASN A 254 -9.16 16.39 5.08
CA ASN A 254 -9.02 16.30 3.62
C ASN A 254 -7.72 16.97 3.08
N ARG A 255 -6.66 17.12 3.88
CA ARG A 255 -5.35 17.63 3.41
C ARG A 255 -4.42 16.50 2.95
N SER A 256 -3.46 16.78 2.07
CA SER A 256 -2.46 15.78 1.66
C SER A 256 -1.69 15.23 2.88
N GLY A 257 -1.44 13.92 2.88
CA GLY A 257 -0.79 13.20 3.99
C GLY A 257 -1.65 12.99 5.25
N ALA A 258 -2.89 13.51 5.30
CA ALA A 258 -3.86 13.07 6.29
C ALA A 258 -4.36 11.65 6.00
N ASN A 259 -4.92 11.04 7.02
CA ASN A 259 -5.41 9.67 7.05
C ASN A 259 -6.42 9.56 8.20
N ILE A 260 -7.33 8.59 8.10
CA ILE A 260 -8.41 8.41 9.08
C ILE A 260 -8.80 6.94 9.20
N SER A 261 -9.39 6.55 10.33
CA SER A 261 -9.71 5.16 10.64
C SER A 261 -10.63 4.56 9.58
N ALA A 262 -10.14 3.50 8.92
CA ALA A 262 -10.82 2.81 7.85
C ALA A 262 -12.22 2.34 8.27
N VAL A 263 -13.11 2.26 7.29
CA VAL A 263 -14.35 1.50 7.44
C VAL A 263 -14.02 0.05 7.85
N TYR A 264 -14.85 -0.54 8.73
CA TYR A 264 -14.65 -1.84 9.37
C TYR A 264 -13.40 -1.98 10.27
N SER A 265 -12.65 -0.91 10.54
CA SER A 265 -11.55 -0.96 11.50
C SER A 265 -12.05 -0.95 12.95
N LEU A 266 -11.44 -1.76 13.81
CA LEU A 266 -11.67 -1.72 15.27
C LEU A 266 -11.10 -0.44 15.89
N ARG A 267 -11.75 0.01 16.96
CA ARG A 267 -11.34 1.17 17.77
C ARG A 267 -10.94 0.72 19.19
N PRO A 268 -10.00 1.41 19.85
CA PRO A 268 -9.48 1.06 21.17
C PRO A 268 -10.40 1.52 22.32
N GLU A 269 -11.70 1.55 22.08
CA GLU A 269 -12.72 1.94 23.04
C GLU A 269 -13.21 0.71 23.82
N ALA A 270 -13.96 0.95 24.90
CA ALA A 270 -14.72 -0.10 25.57
C ALA A 270 -15.65 -0.83 24.58
N GLY A 271 -15.76 -2.15 24.74
CA GLY A 271 -16.49 -3.03 23.85
C GLY A 271 -15.78 -3.38 22.54
N ALA A 272 -14.59 -2.82 22.26
CA ALA A 272 -13.90 -2.96 20.97
C ALA A 272 -14.83 -2.61 19.79
N THR A 273 -15.29 -1.36 19.77
CA THR A 273 -16.23 -0.83 18.79
C THR A 273 -15.66 -0.80 17.36
N VAL A 274 -16.55 -0.82 16.37
CA VAL A 274 -16.19 -0.85 14.94
C VAL A 274 -16.57 0.46 14.26
N SER A 275 -15.67 0.96 13.42
CA SER A 275 -15.87 2.06 12.46
C SER A 275 -16.85 1.64 11.37
N THR A 276 -18.16 1.78 11.63
CA THR A 276 -19.22 0.98 10.97
C THR A 276 -20.08 1.79 10.01
N PRO A 277 -20.25 1.35 8.75
CA PRO A 277 -21.21 1.93 7.81
C PRO A 277 -22.64 1.96 8.33
N LEU A 278 -23.35 3.02 7.99
CA LEU A 278 -24.73 3.27 8.37
C LEU A 278 -25.62 3.40 7.13
N LEU A 279 -26.86 2.96 7.25
CA LEU A 279 -27.96 3.48 6.46
C LEU A 279 -28.32 4.87 6.98
N TRP A 280 -28.82 5.75 6.12
CA TRP A 280 -29.26 7.08 6.57
C TRP A 280 -30.45 7.02 7.54
N GLU A 281 -31.27 5.98 7.40
CA GLU A 281 -32.39 5.65 8.27
C GLU A 281 -31.93 5.34 9.70
N GLU A 282 -30.69 4.89 9.90
CA GLU A 282 -30.10 4.64 11.22
C GLU A 282 -29.55 5.94 11.84
N VAL A 283 -28.98 6.82 11.01
CA VAL A 283 -28.65 8.20 11.42
C VAL A 283 -29.92 8.94 11.85
N ASP A 284 -31.04 8.75 11.15
CA ASP A 284 -32.34 9.33 11.50
C ASP A 284 -32.96 8.67 12.75
N ALA A 285 -32.73 7.37 12.98
CA ALA A 285 -33.24 6.63 14.14
C ALA A 285 -32.47 6.83 15.46
N GLY A 286 -31.30 7.49 15.45
CA GLY A 286 -30.53 7.77 16.67
C GLY A 286 -29.45 6.73 17.02
N VAL A 287 -28.89 6.04 16.03
CA VAL A 287 -27.83 5.03 16.19
C VAL A 287 -26.59 5.56 16.94
N THR A 288 -25.89 4.69 17.69
CA THR A 288 -24.67 5.04 18.42
C THR A 288 -23.45 4.19 18.00
N PRO A 289 -22.21 4.59 18.34
CA PRO A 289 -21.02 3.78 18.06
C PRO A 289 -20.95 2.47 18.86
N GLN A 290 -21.62 2.39 20.02
CA GLN A 290 -21.63 1.21 20.90
C GLN A 290 -22.60 0.10 20.46
N ASP A 291 -23.47 0.40 19.49
CA ASP A 291 -24.29 -0.60 18.80
C ASP A 291 -23.47 -1.54 17.91
N PHE A 292 -22.21 -1.18 17.60
CA PHE A 292 -21.33 -1.94 16.71
C PHE A 292 -19.99 -2.28 17.37
N ARG A 293 -19.83 -3.53 17.76
CA ARG A 293 -18.69 -4.07 18.51
C ARG A 293 -18.19 -5.40 17.94
N ILE A 294 -16.98 -5.79 18.33
CA ILE A 294 -16.33 -7.06 17.95
C ILE A 294 -17.21 -8.31 18.15
N ASP A 295 -18.12 -8.28 19.14
CA ASP A 295 -18.98 -9.39 19.53
C ASP A 295 -20.34 -9.45 18.80
N ASN A 296 -20.82 -8.35 18.19
CA ASN A 296 -22.22 -8.27 17.71
C ASN A 296 -22.41 -7.86 16.24
N VAL A 297 -21.39 -7.37 15.54
CA VAL A 297 -21.54 -6.86 14.15
C VAL A 297 -21.83 -7.94 13.08
N TRP A 298 -21.68 -9.22 13.42
CA TRP A 298 -21.64 -10.29 12.41
C TRP A 298 -22.97 -10.52 11.69
N GLU A 299 -24.11 -10.55 12.40
CA GLU A 299 -25.44 -10.66 11.76
C GLU A 299 -25.72 -9.46 10.84
N ARG A 300 -25.29 -8.25 11.24
CA ARG A 300 -25.39 -7.04 10.41
C ARG A 300 -24.60 -7.19 9.11
N PHE A 301 -23.35 -7.65 9.21
CA PHE A 301 -22.45 -7.77 8.06
C PHE A 301 -22.93 -8.84 7.07
N GLU A 302 -23.41 -10.00 7.55
CA GLU A 302 -24.04 -11.02 6.70
C GLU A 302 -25.31 -10.50 6.00
N LYS A 303 -26.13 -9.73 6.71
CA LYS A 303 -27.44 -9.24 6.23
C LYS A 303 -27.37 -8.04 5.29
N LEU A 304 -26.39 -7.15 5.46
CA LEU A 304 -26.31 -5.86 4.74
C LEU A 304 -25.13 -5.76 3.76
N GLY A 305 -24.09 -6.59 3.91
CA GLY A 305 -22.90 -6.54 3.06
C GLY A 305 -22.11 -5.23 3.14
N ASP A 306 -21.40 -4.88 2.07
CA ASP A 306 -20.58 -3.67 2.01
C ASP A 306 -21.42 -2.42 1.69
N LEU A 307 -22.08 -1.84 2.71
CA LEU A 307 -22.79 -0.55 2.57
C LEU A 307 -21.89 0.61 2.10
N PHE A 308 -20.56 0.45 2.16
CA PHE A 308 -19.59 1.40 1.63
C PHE A 308 -19.12 1.08 0.21
N GLU A 309 -19.67 0.06 -0.47
CA GLU A 309 -19.28 -0.30 -1.84
C GLU A 309 -19.38 0.88 -2.80
N GLY A 310 -20.43 1.71 -2.68
CA GLY A 310 -20.59 2.93 -3.48
C GLY A 310 -19.40 3.89 -3.40
N VAL A 311 -18.69 3.93 -2.26
CA VAL A 311 -17.48 4.73 -2.06
C VAL A 311 -16.31 4.24 -2.96
N ARG A 312 -16.35 2.98 -3.42
CA ARG A 312 -15.37 2.40 -4.36
C ARG A 312 -15.86 2.37 -5.80
N THR A 313 -17.16 2.22 -6.03
CA THR A 313 -17.74 1.89 -7.34
C THR A 313 -18.48 3.04 -8.02
N SER A 314 -18.89 4.07 -7.26
CA SER A 314 -19.75 5.15 -7.73
C SER A 314 -19.11 6.55 -7.55
N PRO A 315 -17.96 6.82 -8.19
CA PRO A 315 -17.31 8.14 -8.15
C PRO A 315 -18.19 9.21 -8.80
N GLN A 316 -18.18 10.41 -8.22
CA GLN A 316 -19.04 11.52 -8.65
C GLN A 316 -18.23 12.67 -9.28
N GLU A 317 -18.85 13.32 -10.26
CA GLU A 317 -18.41 14.62 -10.79
C GLU A 317 -18.51 15.67 -9.66
N LEU A 318 -17.52 16.56 -9.53
CA LEU A 318 -17.44 17.55 -8.45
C LEU A 318 -17.37 18.99 -8.98
N GLY A 319 -16.99 19.22 -10.25
CA GLY A 319 -16.88 20.54 -10.86
C GLY A 319 -18.18 21.33 -10.80
N THR A 320 -19.31 20.69 -11.11
CA THR A 320 -20.64 21.30 -11.00
C THR A 320 -20.95 21.76 -9.57
N ALA A 321 -20.53 20.99 -8.57
CA ALA A 321 -20.72 21.31 -7.15
C ALA A 321 -19.72 22.36 -6.64
N LEU A 322 -18.49 22.37 -7.16
CA LEU A 322 -17.47 23.40 -6.91
C LEU A 322 -17.92 24.77 -7.44
N GLU A 323 -18.39 24.84 -8.69
CA GLU A 323 -18.91 26.07 -9.29
C GLU A 323 -20.11 26.61 -8.50
N ALA A 324 -21.05 25.74 -8.11
CA ALA A 324 -22.22 26.10 -7.31
C ALA A 324 -21.88 26.71 -5.92
N VAL A 325 -20.67 26.46 -5.39
CA VAL A 325 -20.18 27.09 -4.14
C VAL A 325 -19.07 28.13 -4.36
N GLY A 326 -18.81 28.53 -5.60
CA GLY A 326 -17.86 29.60 -5.95
C GLY A 326 -16.39 29.18 -5.95
N LEU A 327 -16.10 27.90 -6.16
CA LEU A 327 -14.74 27.33 -6.27
C LEU A 327 -14.44 26.95 -7.73
N SER A 328 -13.16 26.80 -8.09
CA SER A 328 -12.77 26.46 -9.47
C SER A 328 -13.16 25.01 -9.82
N PRO A 329 -13.90 24.78 -10.91
CA PRO A 329 -14.24 23.45 -11.42
C PRO A 329 -13.12 22.82 -12.28
N GLU A 330 -12.00 23.52 -12.52
CA GLU A 330 -10.87 22.98 -13.28
C GLU A 330 -10.13 21.92 -12.45
N LYS A 331 -9.97 20.69 -12.96
CA LYS A 331 -9.24 19.61 -12.27
C LYS A 331 -7.76 19.97 -12.16
N ALA A 332 -7.22 20.04 -10.93
CA ALA A 332 -5.83 20.39 -10.69
C ALA A 332 -4.81 19.43 -11.33
N VAL A 333 -5.20 18.18 -11.59
CA VAL A 333 -4.43 17.23 -12.40
C VAL A 333 -5.34 16.68 -13.50
N GLU A 334 -5.09 17.12 -14.74
CA GLU A 334 -5.55 16.41 -15.94
C GLU A 334 -5.15 14.93 -15.83
N PRO A 335 -6.10 13.98 -15.83
CA PRO A 335 -5.82 12.59 -15.52
C PRO A 335 -4.89 12.00 -16.59
N ARG A 336 -3.63 11.77 -16.21
CA ARG A 336 -2.57 11.24 -17.11
C ARG A 336 -2.93 9.84 -17.61
N GLY A 337 -3.68 9.78 -18.70
CA GLY A 337 -4.00 8.53 -19.40
C GLY A 337 -4.97 7.62 -18.67
N SER A 338 -6.04 8.13 -18.03
CA SER A 338 -7.09 7.29 -17.42
C SER A 338 -7.92 6.46 -18.42
N THR A 339 -7.50 6.38 -19.70
CA THR A 339 -7.88 5.26 -20.57
C THR A 339 -7.29 3.97 -19.99
N ARG A 340 -8.05 3.30 -19.12
CA ARG A 340 -7.83 1.88 -18.79
C ARG A 340 -7.92 1.08 -20.09
N ARG A 341 -6.80 0.87 -20.75
CA ARG A 341 -6.69 -0.03 -21.89
C ARG A 341 -6.30 -1.40 -21.35
N THR A 342 -7.12 -2.39 -21.66
CA THR A 342 -6.73 -3.80 -21.62
C THR A 342 -5.45 -4.00 -22.44
N SER A 343 -4.66 -5.05 -22.20
CA SER A 343 -3.51 -5.33 -23.06
C SER A 343 -3.93 -5.59 -24.52
N GLU A 344 -5.14 -6.05 -24.80
CA GLU A 344 -5.66 -6.13 -26.18
C GLU A 344 -5.82 -4.75 -26.82
N GLU A 345 -6.35 -3.76 -26.10
CA GLU A 345 -6.44 -2.37 -26.55
C GLU A 345 -5.07 -1.68 -26.59
N VAL A 346 -4.12 -2.04 -25.71
CA VAL A 346 -2.72 -1.61 -25.85
C VAL A 346 -2.10 -2.22 -27.11
N ILE A 347 -2.31 -3.50 -27.40
CA ILE A 347 -1.79 -4.16 -28.61
C ILE A 347 -2.39 -3.56 -29.88
N ALA A 348 -3.69 -3.22 -29.86
CA ALA A 348 -4.39 -2.63 -31.00
C ALA A 348 -4.12 -1.13 -31.20
N ALA A 349 -3.87 -0.38 -30.12
CA ALA A 349 -3.64 1.08 -30.16
C ALA A 349 -2.17 1.48 -29.99
N SER A 350 -1.26 0.54 -29.69
CA SER A 350 0.17 0.79 -29.65
C SER A 350 0.65 1.17 -31.05
N LYS A 351 1.22 2.37 -31.14
CA LYS A 351 1.99 2.83 -32.29
C LYS A 351 3.46 2.43 -32.18
N ASP A 352 3.84 1.75 -31.11
CA ASP A 352 5.19 1.30 -30.84
C ASP A 352 5.43 -0.09 -31.47
N PRO A 353 6.41 -0.23 -32.39
CA PRO A 353 6.71 -1.50 -33.04
C PRO A 353 7.37 -2.53 -32.12
N ASP A 354 7.98 -2.11 -30.99
CA ASP A 354 8.82 -2.94 -30.13
C ASP A 354 7.96 -3.96 -29.33
N LEU A 355 6.85 -3.54 -28.72
CA LEU A 355 5.91 -4.47 -28.05
C LEU A 355 5.30 -5.47 -29.05
N GLY A 356 5.03 -5.02 -30.27
CA GLY A 356 4.61 -5.90 -31.35
C GLY A 356 5.69 -6.91 -31.75
N GLU A 357 6.97 -6.59 -31.56
CA GLU A 357 8.09 -7.51 -31.78
C GLU A 357 8.27 -8.49 -30.61
N TYR A 358 8.00 -8.09 -29.36
CA TYR A 358 7.95 -9.01 -28.22
C TYR A 358 6.98 -10.17 -28.53
N LEU A 359 5.72 -9.85 -28.82
CA LEU A 359 4.66 -10.84 -29.07
C LEU A 359 4.93 -11.71 -30.30
N ARG A 360 5.52 -11.15 -31.36
CA ARG A 360 5.91 -11.91 -32.58
C ARG A 360 6.96 -13.00 -32.34
N LYS A 361 7.67 -12.98 -31.20
CA LYS A 361 8.75 -13.93 -30.87
C LYS A 361 8.37 -14.98 -29.80
N ARG A 362 7.22 -14.87 -29.14
CA ARG A 362 6.81 -15.76 -28.04
C ARG A 362 5.58 -16.59 -28.42
N THR A 363 5.54 -17.82 -27.92
CA THR A 363 4.36 -18.71 -27.93
C THR A 363 4.06 -19.03 -26.47
N PHE A 364 2.90 -18.63 -25.96
CA PHE A 364 2.54 -18.79 -24.55
C PHE A 364 1.84 -20.13 -24.27
N GLY A 365 2.01 -20.67 -23.06
CA GLY A 365 1.28 -21.85 -22.58
C GLY A 365 2.16 -23.08 -22.28
N PRO A 366 1.56 -24.24 -21.98
CA PRO A 366 2.30 -25.41 -21.45
C PRO A 366 3.37 -26.02 -22.38
N GLU A 367 3.21 -25.85 -23.69
CA GLU A 367 4.19 -26.27 -24.73
C GLU A 367 5.06 -25.08 -25.22
N GLY A 368 4.98 -23.94 -24.53
CA GLY A 368 5.55 -22.66 -24.92
C GLY A 368 6.48 -22.08 -23.86
N THR A 369 6.52 -20.75 -23.80
CA THR A 369 7.21 -20.02 -22.74
C THR A 369 6.37 -19.99 -21.45
N THR A 370 7.06 -19.96 -20.31
CA THR A 370 6.48 -19.74 -18.98
C THR A 370 6.16 -18.26 -18.68
N GLU A 371 6.60 -17.35 -19.55
CA GLU A 371 6.29 -15.91 -19.45
C GLU A 371 4.75 -15.70 -19.50
N PRO A 372 4.19 -14.73 -18.76
CA PRO A 372 2.76 -14.46 -18.79
C PRO A 372 2.32 -13.88 -20.15
N ALA A 373 1.17 -14.34 -20.63
CA ALA A 373 0.48 -13.69 -21.74
C ALA A 373 -0.13 -12.33 -21.29
N PRO A 374 -0.30 -11.36 -22.20
CA PRO A 374 -0.96 -10.09 -21.88
C PRO A 374 -2.42 -10.29 -21.47
N SER A 375 -2.93 -9.48 -20.54
CA SER A 375 -4.27 -9.63 -19.94
C SER A 375 -5.13 -8.37 -20.04
N GLY A 376 -6.38 -8.43 -19.56
CA GLY A 376 -7.28 -7.27 -19.48
C GLY A 376 -6.87 -6.19 -18.45
N THR A 377 -5.75 -6.35 -17.76
CA THR A 377 -5.36 -5.51 -16.62
C THR A 377 -4.67 -4.22 -17.10
N ALA A 378 -5.32 -3.07 -16.89
CA ALA A 378 -4.68 -1.78 -17.11
C ALA A 378 -3.77 -1.42 -15.92
N GLY A 379 -2.52 -1.09 -16.18
CA GLY A 379 -1.56 -0.66 -15.17
C GLY A 379 -1.72 0.81 -14.75
N GLU A 380 -0.83 1.26 -13.86
CA GLU A 380 -0.93 2.55 -13.18
C GLU A 380 -0.09 3.66 -13.83
N GLY A 381 0.68 3.34 -14.88
CA GLY A 381 1.48 4.27 -15.67
C GLY A 381 2.78 4.74 -15.01
N ASN A 382 3.20 4.11 -13.91
CA ASN A 382 4.39 4.50 -13.14
C ASN A 382 5.11 3.35 -12.40
N SER A 383 4.70 2.09 -12.54
CA SER A 383 5.42 0.97 -11.91
C SER A 383 6.79 0.73 -12.54
N PHE A 384 7.69 0.06 -11.83
CA PHE A 384 8.92 -0.47 -12.41
C PHE A 384 9.28 -1.83 -11.82
N VAL A 385 10.03 -2.61 -12.60
CA VAL A 385 10.71 -3.80 -12.12
C VAL A 385 12.13 -3.87 -12.68
N ILE A 386 13.04 -4.41 -11.89
CA ILE A 386 14.37 -4.80 -12.33
C ILE A 386 14.45 -6.32 -12.23
N HIS A 387 14.45 -7.03 -13.35
CA HIS A 387 14.64 -8.48 -13.35
C HIS A 387 16.12 -8.84 -13.38
N LYS A 388 16.59 -9.59 -12.38
CA LYS A 388 17.87 -10.30 -12.45
C LYS A 388 17.69 -11.52 -13.35
N HIS A 389 18.25 -11.43 -14.55
CA HIS A 389 18.03 -12.40 -15.61
C HIS A 389 19.31 -13.19 -15.89
N ARG A 390 19.28 -14.50 -15.59
CA ARG A 390 20.36 -15.46 -15.82
C ARG A 390 20.12 -16.27 -17.09
N ALA A 391 20.15 -15.56 -18.23
CA ALA A 391 20.26 -16.18 -19.54
C ALA A 391 21.73 -16.61 -19.82
N THR A 392 22.12 -16.70 -21.09
CA THR A 392 23.51 -16.99 -21.54
C THR A 392 24.58 -16.12 -20.85
N ARG A 393 24.21 -14.92 -20.37
CA ARG A 393 24.96 -14.12 -19.40
C ARG A 393 24.00 -13.52 -18.38
N LEU A 394 24.47 -13.37 -17.14
CA LEU A 394 23.75 -12.61 -16.11
C LEU A 394 23.65 -11.14 -16.51
N HIS A 395 22.44 -10.60 -16.46
CA HIS A 395 22.14 -9.19 -16.67
C HIS A 395 20.97 -8.75 -15.78
N TYR A 396 20.68 -7.46 -15.76
CA TYR A 396 19.55 -6.88 -15.04
C TYR A 396 18.68 -6.10 -16.03
N ASP A 397 17.50 -6.61 -16.33
CA ASP A 397 16.54 -5.90 -17.19
C ASP A 397 15.84 -4.83 -16.35
N VAL A 398 16.14 -3.56 -16.61
CA VAL A 398 15.44 -2.42 -16.01
C VAL A 398 14.23 -2.12 -16.88
N ARG A 399 13.03 -2.15 -16.29
CA ARG A 399 11.75 -2.10 -16.99
C ARG A 399 10.87 -1.05 -16.32
N LEU A 400 10.49 -0.03 -17.08
CA LEU A 400 9.71 1.12 -16.61
C LEU A 400 8.34 1.10 -17.28
N GLU A 401 7.25 1.22 -16.52
CA GLU A 401 5.90 1.26 -17.09
C GLU A 401 5.60 2.58 -17.79
N ARG A 402 5.16 2.50 -19.05
CA ARG A 402 4.83 3.67 -19.85
C ARG A 402 3.78 3.36 -20.92
N ASP A 403 2.78 4.23 -21.02
CA ASP A 403 1.78 4.26 -22.10
C ASP A 403 1.10 2.90 -22.43
N GLY A 404 1.06 1.99 -21.44
CA GLY A 404 0.46 0.65 -21.51
C GLY A 404 1.45 -0.52 -21.62
N ALA A 405 2.76 -0.27 -21.70
CA ALA A 405 3.80 -1.30 -21.85
C ALA A 405 4.95 -1.10 -20.85
N LEU A 406 5.92 -2.03 -20.86
CA LEU A 406 7.16 -1.93 -20.10
C LEU A 406 8.39 -1.63 -21.00
N PRO A 407 8.69 -0.36 -21.32
CA PRO A 407 10.02 0.11 -21.69
C PRO A 407 11.19 -0.59 -20.99
N SER A 408 11.89 -1.43 -21.75
CA SER A 408 12.89 -2.36 -21.20
C SER A 408 14.32 -2.08 -21.68
N TRP A 409 15.29 -2.27 -20.78
CA TRP A 409 16.73 -2.20 -21.07
C TRP A 409 17.51 -3.28 -20.30
N ALA A 410 18.24 -4.13 -21.00
CA ALA A 410 19.20 -5.05 -20.42
C ALA A 410 20.47 -4.30 -19.96
N VAL A 411 20.76 -4.34 -18.66
CA VAL A 411 21.93 -3.69 -18.03
C VAL A 411 22.89 -4.77 -17.50
N PRO A 412 23.95 -5.19 -18.24
CA PRO A 412 24.74 -6.39 -17.91
C PRO A 412 25.49 -6.37 -16.58
N ARG A 413 25.66 -5.20 -15.96
CA ARG A 413 26.31 -5.06 -14.64
C ARG A 413 25.37 -4.49 -13.56
N GLY A 414 24.07 -4.37 -13.84
CA GLY A 414 23.11 -3.67 -13.00
C GLY A 414 23.31 -2.15 -13.01
N LEU A 415 22.32 -1.44 -12.46
CA LEU A 415 22.33 0.03 -12.34
C LEU A 415 23.57 0.53 -11.57
N PRO A 416 24.08 1.73 -11.89
CA PRO A 416 25.20 2.34 -11.18
C PRO A 416 24.84 2.63 -9.72
N THR A 417 25.58 2.09 -8.77
CA THR A 417 25.38 2.31 -7.33
C THR A 417 26.19 3.48 -6.76
N LYS A 418 27.05 4.11 -7.58
CA LYS A 418 27.92 5.22 -7.20
C LYS A 418 27.82 6.38 -8.21
N PRO A 419 27.91 7.64 -7.76
CA PRO A 419 28.01 8.77 -8.68
C PRO A 419 29.23 8.63 -9.60
N GLY A 420 29.06 8.99 -10.88
CA GLY A 420 30.12 8.91 -11.91
C GLY A 420 30.31 7.54 -12.58
N ASP A 421 29.75 6.47 -12.02
CA ASP A 421 29.76 5.13 -12.64
C ASP A 421 28.90 5.14 -13.93
N LYS A 422 29.44 4.57 -15.02
CA LYS A 422 28.74 4.47 -16.32
C LYS A 422 28.47 2.99 -16.64
N ARG A 423 27.20 2.64 -16.86
CA ARG A 423 26.78 1.26 -17.17
C ARG A 423 26.17 1.21 -18.56
N LEU A 424 26.49 0.16 -19.32
CA LEU A 424 25.84 -0.09 -20.62
C LEU A 424 24.40 -0.53 -20.37
N ALA A 425 23.46 0.10 -21.08
CA ALA A 425 22.06 -0.28 -21.13
C ALA A 425 21.69 -0.57 -22.59
N VAL A 426 21.38 -1.83 -22.90
CA VAL A 426 20.95 -2.25 -24.24
C VAL A 426 19.43 -2.20 -24.25
N ARG A 427 18.83 -1.37 -25.12
CA ARG A 427 17.38 -1.34 -25.33
C ARG A 427 16.93 -2.72 -25.84
N THR A 428 15.97 -3.32 -25.14
CA THR A 428 15.31 -4.57 -25.56
C THR A 428 13.91 -4.27 -26.08
N GLU A 429 13.16 -5.29 -26.53
CA GLU A 429 11.74 -5.10 -26.86
C GLU A 429 10.94 -4.70 -25.62
N ASP A 430 9.84 -3.99 -25.79
CA ASP A 430 8.94 -3.66 -24.69
C ASP A 430 8.02 -4.83 -24.36
N HIS A 431 7.78 -5.03 -23.07
CA HIS A 431 7.08 -6.23 -22.55
C HIS A 431 5.67 -5.86 -22.05
N PRO A 432 4.73 -6.82 -21.98
CA PRO A 432 3.41 -6.58 -21.41
C PRO A 432 3.48 -6.33 -19.90
N LEU A 433 2.46 -5.68 -19.34
CA LEU A 433 2.46 -5.22 -17.94
C LEU A 433 2.51 -6.39 -16.94
N GLU A 434 1.89 -7.51 -17.28
CA GLU A 434 1.87 -8.76 -16.53
C GLU A 434 3.26 -9.37 -16.38
N TYR A 435 4.19 -9.04 -17.29
CA TYR A 435 5.60 -9.42 -17.14
C TYR A 435 6.24 -8.75 -15.92
N GLY A 436 5.69 -7.64 -15.43
CA GLY A 436 6.18 -6.90 -14.27
C GLY A 436 6.26 -7.73 -12.98
N SER A 437 5.44 -8.77 -12.85
CA SER A 437 5.38 -9.67 -11.70
C SER A 437 5.93 -11.08 -11.98
N PHE A 438 6.62 -11.30 -13.10
CA PHE A 438 7.08 -12.63 -13.51
C PHE A 438 8.40 -13.07 -12.83
N GLU A 439 8.31 -14.15 -12.06
CA GLU A 439 9.47 -14.98 -11.71
C GLU A 439 9.33 -16.39 -12.28
N GLY A 440 10.41 -16.97 -12.77
CA GLY A 440 10.39 -18.33 -13.32
C GLY A 440 11.68 -18.74 -14.05
N SER A 441 11.60 -19.82 -14.80
CA SER A 441 12.68 -20.27 -15.69
C SER A 441 12.12 -20.43 -17.11
N ILE A 442 12.56 -19.58 -18.02
CA ILE A 442 12.20 -19.65 -19.44
C ILE A 442 12.91 -20.87 -20.05
N PRO A 443 12.21 -21.83 -20.70
CA PRO A 443 12.81 -23.07 -21.16
C PRO A 443 13.89 -22.89 -22.23
N GLU A 444 14.83 -23.84 -22.32
CA GLU A 444 15.89 -23.83 -23.33
C GLU A 444 15.32 -23.91 -24.77
N GLY A 445 15.91 -23.15 -25.70
CA GLY A 445 15.42 -22.99 -27.06
C GLY A 445 14.44 -21.83 -27.27
N HIS A 446 13.85 -21.29 -26.19
CA HIS A 446 12.99 -20.11 -26.27
C HIS A 446 13.80 -18.81 -26.23
N TYR A 447 13.25 -17.72 -26.79
CA TYR A 447 13.93 -16.42 -26.77
C TYR A 447 14.01 -15.89 -25.34
N GLY A 448 15.23 -15.67 -24.84
CA GLY A 448 15.44 -15.29 -23.43
C GLY A 448 15.51 -16.48 -22.46
N ALA A 449 15.75 -17.71 -22.94
CA ALA A 449 15.97 -18.88 -22.08
C ALA A 449 16.95 -18.60 -20.91
N GLY A 450 16.51 -18.88 -19.68
CA GLY A 450 17.23 -18.53 -18.45
C GLY A 450 16.33 -18.42 -17.22
N GLU A 451 16.94 -18.28 -16.04
CA GLU A 451 16.21 -17.98 -14.79
C GLU A 451 15.94 -16.47 -14.68
N VAL A 452 14.69 -16.10 -14.42
CA VAL A 452 14.23 -14.71 -14.22
C VAL A 452 13.75 -14.55 -12.78
N ARG A 453 14.33 -13.58 -12.06
CA ARG A 453 13.95 -13.20 -10.69
C ARG A 453 13.76 -11.70 -10.56
N ILE A 454 12.85 -11.26 -9.71
CA ILE A 454 12.70 -9.85 -9.34
C ILE A 454 13.89 -9.48 -8.44
N PHE A 455 14.67 -8.49 -8.88
CA PHE A 455 15.78 -7.94 -8.10
C PHE A 455 15.31 -6.79 -7.23
N ASP A 456 14.59 -5.84 -7.82
CA ASP A 456 13.96 -4.71 -7.15
C ASP A 456 12.71 -4.33 -7.94
N ASP A 457 11.72 -3.78 -7.24
CA ASP A 457 10.40 -3.43 -7.77
C ASP A 457 9.83 -2.25 -6.96
N GLY A 458 8.86 -1.56 -7.55
CA GLY A 458 8.17 -0.42 -6.94
C GLY A 458 7.57 0.49 -8.00
N TRP A 459 7.63 1.79 -7.76
CA TRP A 459 7.20 2.81 -8.72
C TRP A 459 8.32 3.84 -8.98
N TYR A 460 8.20 4.58 -10.08
CA TYR A 460 9.19 5.56 -10.52
C TYR A 460 8.59 6.93 -10.86
N GLU A 461 9.33 8.00 -10.59
CA GLU A 461 9.02 9.34 -11.07
C GLU A 461 9.67 9.56 -12.44
N PRO A 462 8.93 9.74 -13.55
CA PRO A 462 9.49 10.23 -14.79
C PRO A 462 9.89 11.70 -14.65
N VAL A 463 11.20 11.98 -14.69
CA VAL A 463 11.76 13.35 -14.63
C VAL A 463 11.85 13.95 -16.04
N GLU A 464 12.19 13.13 -17.04
CA GLU A 464 12.32 13.52 -18.44
C GLU A 464 12.18 12.29 -19.33
N TRP A 465 11.51 12.40 -20.48
CA TRP A 465 11.40 11.28 -21.43
C TRP A 465 11.46 11.78 -22.87
N THR A 466 12.49 11.36 -23.60
CA THR A 466 12.72 11.68 -25.01
C THR A 466 13.42 10.50 -25.71
N ASP A 467 13.36 10.47 -27.04
CA ASP A 467 14.04 9.50 -27.91
C ASP A 467 15.56 9.37 -27.68
N SER A 468 16.16 10.33 -26.96
CA SER A 468 17.60 10.45 -26.70
C SER A 468 18.00 10.39 -25.22
N LYS A 469 17.06 10.65 -24.30
CA LYS A 469 17.29 10.71 -22.86
C LYS A 469 16.03 10.36 -22.08
N VAL A 470 16.15 9.43 -21.15
CA VAL A 470 15.12 9.01 -20.19
C VAL A 470 15.69 9.21 -18.78
N SER A 471 15.15 10.18 -18.05
CA SER A 471 15.56 10.53 -16.68
C SER A 471 14.45 10.15 -15.71
N PHE A 472 14.77 9.43 -14.64
CA PHE A 472 13.78 8.92 -13.71
C PHE A 472 14.33 8.74 -12.29
N ARG A 473 13.46 8.88 -11.29
CA ARG A 473 13.77 8.52 -9.90
C ARG A 473 13.11 7.20 -9.57
N LEU A 474 13.88 6.19 -9.16
CA LEU A 474 13.33 4.94 -8.65
C LEU A 474 12.94 5.10 -7.19
N HIS A 475 11.85 4.44 -6.80
CA HIS A 475 11.42 4.32 -5.42
C HIS A 475 11.19 2.83 -5.08
N GLY A 476 12.24 2.03 -5.27
CA GLY A 476 12.25 0.61 -4.93
C GLY A 476 12.76 0.31 -3.52
N ARG A 477 12.93 -0.97 -3.24
CA ARG A 477 13.48 -1.51 -1.99
C ARG A 477 15.00 -1.36 -1.96
N ARG A 478 15.67 -1.56 -3.10
CA ARG A 478 17.13 -1.41 -3.27
C ARG A 478 17.53 -0.03 -3.78
N TYR A 479 16.67 0.60 -4.58
CA TYR A 479 16.87 1.95 -5.10
C TYR A 479 15.79 2.93 -4.61
N PRO A 480 15.76 3.30 -3.31
CA PRO A 480 14.81 4.26 -2.77
C PRO A 480 15.23 5.72 -3.05
N GLY A 481 14.41 6.48 -3.79
CA GLY A 481 14.60 7.91 -4.04
C GLY A 481 15.76 8.27 -4.97
N LEU A 482 16.38 7.29 -5.63
CA LEU A 482 17.59 7.49 -6.43
C LEU A 482 17.27 7.86 -7.87
N GLU A 483 17.83 8.97 -8.32
CA GLU A 483 17.68 9.44 -9.70
C GLU A 483 18.73 8.85 -10.63
N PHE A 484 18.26 8.35 -11.77
CA PHE A 484 19.04 7.79 -12.86
C PHE A 484 18.81 8.58 -14.15
N HIS A 485 19.81 8.55 -15.02
CA HIS A 485 19.69 9.02 -16.40
C HIS A 485 20.10 7.89 -17.34
N PHE A 486 19.29 7.63 -18.35
CA PHE A 486 19.58 6.75 -19.47
C PHE A 486 19.74 7.64 -20.71
N VAL A 487 20.95 7.72 -21.28
CA VAL A 487 21.25 8.59 -22.43
C VAL A 487 21.64 7.73 -23.63
N LYS A 488 20.98 7.94 -24.76
CA LYS A 488 21.24 7.24 -26.02
C LYS A 488 22.50 7.77 -26.68
N THR A 489 23.39 6.88 -27.06
CA THR A 489 24.61 7.18 -27.82
C THR A 489 24.40 6.85 -29.31
N ARG A 490 25.47 6.74 -30.10
CA ARG A 490 25.39 6.34 -31.52
C ARG A 490 25.13 4.84 -31.72
N THR A 491 25.26 4.01 -30.69
CA THR A 491 25.06 2.55 -30.77
C THR A 491 24.09 2.05 -29.71
N ASP A 492 24.31 2.43 -28.44
CA ASP A 492 23.61 1.87 -27.27
C ASP A 492 23.18 2.98 -26.30
N TRP A 493 22.45 2.66 -25.23
CA TRP A 493 22.21 3.59 -24.12
C TRP A 493 23.27 3.44 -23.02
N LEU A 494 23.50 4.53 -22.27
CA LEU A 494 24.31 4.53 -21.07
C LEU A 494 23.46 4.96 -19.87
N ALA A 495 23.50 4.16 -18.81
CA ALA A 495 22.89 4.44 -17.52
C ALA A 495 23.90 5.10 -16.57
N PHE A 496 23.46 6.17 -15.91
CA PHE A 496 24.20 6.99 -14.96
C PHE A 496 23.37 7.15 -13.68
N LEU A 497 24.04 7.22 -12.51
CA LEU A 497 23.41 7.69 -11.27
C LEU A 497 23.54 9.23 -11.23
N ALA A 498 22.41 9.92 -11.14
CA ALA A 498 22.33 11.39 -11.13
C ALA A 498 22.28 11.97 -9.71
N SER A 499 21.81 11.21 -8.72
CA SER A 499 21.87 11.63 -7.31
C SER A 499 23.33 11.68 -6.82
N ASN A 500 23.63 12.66 -5.96
CA ASN A 500 24.89 12.72 -5.19
C ASN A 500 24.95 11.67 -4.07
N GLN A 501 23.81 11.04 -3.72
CA GLN A 501 23.77 9.92 -2.80
C GLN A 501 24.35 8.67 -3.48
N GLN A 502 25.15 7.89 -2.75
CA GLN A 502 25.42 6.51 -3.16
C GLN A 502 24.17 5.67 -2.91
N ALA A 503 23.90 4.67 -3.76
CA ALA A 503 22.81 3.76 -3.52
C ALA A 503 23.06 3.02 -2.19
N PRO A 504 22.04 2.87 -1.30
CA PRO A 504 22.20 2.07 -0.11
C PRO A 504 22.42 0.62 -0.56
N LEU A 505 23.65 0.15 -0.41
CA LEU A 505 23.93 -1.27 -0.44
C LEU A 505 23.21 -1.86 0.76
N ILE A 506 21.98 -2.38 0.54
CA ILE A 506 21.46 -3.45 1.39
C ILE A 506 22.61 -4.46 1.49
N ALA A 507 23.03 -4.74 2.73
CA ALA A 507 24.18 -5.61 2.97
C ALA A 507 24.05 -6.88 2.12
N SER A 508 25.16 -7.33 1.53
CA SER A 508 25.22 -8.56 0.74
C SER A 508 24.40 -9.65 1.45
N PRO A 509 23.51 -10.39 0.73
CA PRO A 509 22.60 -11.35 1.36
C PRO A 509 23.40 -12.22 2.33
N PRO A 510 22.91 -12.37 3.58
CA PRO A 510 23.72 -12.72 4.74
C PRO A 510 24.61 -13.88 4.38
N ALA A 511 25.94 -13.63 4.37
CA ALA A 511 26.88 -14.47 3.65
C ALA A 511 26.69 -15.92 4.07
N PHE A 512 26.14 -16.73 3.16
CA PHE A 512 25.90 -18.16 3.41
C PHE A 512 27.22 -18.76 3.86
N GLN A 513 27.32 -19.11 5.15
CA GLN A 513 28.43 -19.92 5.61
C GLN A 513 28.32 -21.23 4.81
N PRO A 514 29.31 -21.57 3.97
CA PRO A 514 29.26 -22.82 3.23
C PRO A 514 29.13 -23.94 4.25
N MET A 515 28.09 -24.75 4.10
CA MET A 515 27.48 -25.56 5.17
C MET A 515 28.53 -26.13 6.13
N LEU A 516 28.47 -25.69 7.40
CA LEU A 516 29.18 -26.37 8.48
C LEU A 516 28.60 -27.78 8.58
N ALA A 517 29.32 -28.74 8.03
CA ALA A 517 28.94 -30.15 8.03
C ALA A 517 29.12 -30.71 9.45
N GLU A 518 28.11 -30.56 10.29
CA GLU A 518 28.04 -31.27 11.56
C GLU A 518 27.97 -32.77 11.29
N GLY A 519 28.95 -33.51 11.81
CA GLY A 519 29.10 -34.94 11.56
C GLY A 519 27.95 -35.74 12.16
N GLY A 520 27.03 -36.21 11.31
CA GLY A 520 25.93 -37.07 11.72
C GLY A 520 26.45 -38.39 12.31
N TRP A 521 26.21 -38.62 13.60
CA TRP A 521 26.61 -39.84 14.29
C TRP A 521 25.73 -41.04 13.91
N LYS A 522 25.98 -41.59 12.72
CA LYS A 522 25.63 -42.96 12.33
C LYS A 522 26.69 -43.47 11.35
N ALA A 523 27.36 -44.58 11.71
CA ALA A 523 28.25 -45.26 10.78
C ALA A 523 27.46 -45.81 9.58
N PHE A 524 27.99 -45.63 8.38
CA PHE A 524 27.46 -46.24 7.17
C PHE A 524 28.18 -47.58 6.93
N ASP A 525 27.84 -48.58 7.73
CA ASP A 525 28.35 -49.94 7.59
C ASP A 525 27.68 -50.67 6.42
N ASP A 526 28.00 -50.26 5.20
CA ASP A 526 27.65 -50.98 3.97
C ASP A 526 28.88 -51.80 3.49
N PRO A 527 28.88 -53.13 3.67
CA PRO A 527 30.00 -53.98 3.29
C PRO A 527 30.17 -54.19 1.78
N SER A 528 29.33 -53.58 0.93
CA SER A 528 29.46 -53.68 -0.54
C SER A 528 30.47 -52.70 -1.16
N VAL A 529 30.88 -51.65 -0.42
CA VAL A 529 31.70 -50.55 -0.97
C VAL A 529 33.20 -50.83 -0.86
N VAL A 530 33.77 -51.51 -1.86
CA VAL A 530 35.22 -51.74 -1.95
C VAL A 530 35.89 -50.73 -2.90
N VAL A 531 36.41 -49.62 -2.35
CA VAL A 531 37.21 -48.65 -3.13
C VAL A 531 38.66 -49.13 -3.24
N ARG A 532 39.10 -49.49 -4.45
CA ARG A 532 40.52 -49.73 -4.75
C ARG A 532 41.23 -48.41 -5.07
N ALA A 533 42.30 -48.10 -4.35
CA ALA A 533 43.14 -46.94 -4.63
C ALA A 533 44.25 -47.30 -5.62
N GLU A 534 44.17 -46.79 -6.86
CA GLU A 534 45.31 -46.80 -7.78
C GLU A 534 46.21 -45.59 -7.52
N VAL A 535 47.46 -45.85 -7.12
CA VAL A 535 48.43 -44.79 -6.82
C VAL A 535 49.21 -44.44 -8.09
N ARG A 536 49.00 -43.23 -8.62
CA ARG A 536 50.01 -42.58 -9.48
C ARG A 536 50.96 -41.77 -8.61
N ARG A 537 52.26 -42.01 -8.80
CA ARG A 537 53.35 -41.19 -8.25
C ARG A 537 53.87 -40.29 -9.36
N ASP A 538 54.19 -39.05 -9.01
CA ASP A 538 55.22 -38.26 -9.68
C ASP A 538 56.23 -37.79 -8.62
N PRO A 539 57.49 -37.47 -8.98
CA PRO A 539 58.59 -37.56 -8.03
C PRO A 539 58.91 -36.29 -7.24
N LEU A 540 59.57 -36.54 -6.10
CA LEU A 540 60.38 -35.67 -5.26
C LEU A 540 61.09 -34.50 -5.97
N ASP A 541 61.24 -33.41 -5.24
CA ASP A 541 62.57 -32.80 -5.08
C ASP A 541 62.78 -32.48 -3.59
N ASP A 542 63.99 -32.70 -3.08
CA ASP A 542 64.32 -32.66 -1.64
C ASP A 542 64.97 -31.34 -1.23
N HIS A 543 64.74 -30.89 0.02
CA HIS A 543 65.85 -30.41 0.85
C HIS A 543 65.55 -30.49 2.36
N ASP A 544 66.50 -31.08 3.10
CA ASP A 544 66.44 -31.38 4.54
C ASP A 544 66.86 -30.18 5.43
N GLY A 545 66.43 -30.18 6.69
CA GLY A 545 66.50 -29.03 7.61
C GLY A 545 66.19 -29.32 9.08
N HIS A 546 66.89 -30.30 9.67
CA HIS A 546 67.08 -30.50 11.13
C HIS A 546 67.09 -29.18 11.98
N ARG A 547 66.69 -29.13 13.27
CA ARG A 547 66.71 -30.15 14.36
C ARG A 547 65.82 -29.76 15.57
N ARG A 548 65.69 -30.64 16.57
CA ARG A 548 65.00 -30.40 17.87
C ARG A 548 65.97 -29.88 18.95
N HIS A 549 65.52 -29.04 19.89
CA HIS A 549 65.45 -29.32 21.36
C HIS A 549 65.08 -28.09 22.23
N THR A 550 64.63 -28.38 23.45
CA THR A 550 64.24 -27.47 24.58
C THR A 550 65.17 -27.73 25.80
N PRO A 551 65.01 -27.09 26.98
CA PRO A 551 64.89 -25.64 27.30
C PRO A 551 65.79 -25.18 28.51
N GLY A 552 65.82 -23.86 28.82
CA GLY A 552 65.98 -23.36 30.21
C GLY A 552 67.18 -22.44 30.56
N HIS A 553 67.02 -21.68 31.66
CA HIS A 553 68.02 -20.88 32.42
C HIS A 553 68.68 -19.65 31.71
N GLU A 554 69.05 -18.51 32.36
CA GLU A 554 68.78 -17.94 33.71
C GLU A 554 69.29 -16.47 33.83
N GLU A 555 68.67 -15.63 34.69
CA GLU A 555 69.15 -14.32 35.26
C GLU A 555 69.63 -13.18 34.28
N ARG A 556 69.80 -11.86 34.62
CA ARG A 556 69.88 -11.13 35.91
C ARG A 556 69.61 -9.59 35.82
N THR A 557 69.16 -8.97 36.92
CA THR A 557 69.37 -7.54 37.39
C THR A 557 68.93 -6.30 36.55
N GLY A 558 68.43 -5.22 37.22
CA GLY A 558 68.14 -3.95 36.49
C GLY A 558 67.75 -2.63 37.20
N ARG A 559 67.27 -2.59 38.46
CA ARG A 559 67.22 -1.39 39.38
C ARG A 559 66.46 -0.09 38.99
N LEU A 560 66.35 0.83 39.98
CA LEU A 560 65.40 1.98 40.09
C LEU A 560 66.08 3.24 40.70
N ARG A 561 65.39 4.41 40.66
CA ARG A 561 65.68 5.76 41.27
C ARG A 561 66.46 6.78 40.38
N GLN A 562 66.37 8.11 40.53
CA GLN A 562 65.68 8.99 41.52
C GLN A 562 65.26 10.39 40.98
N VAL A 563 64.73 11.28 41.85
CA VAL A 563 64.14 12.63 41.61
C VAL A 563 65.13 13.79 41.90
N PRO A 564 64.86 15.05 41.48
CA PRO A 564 64.22 16.10 42.33
C PRO A 564 63.20 16.99 41.54
N GLY A 565 62.50 18.01 42.08
CA GLY A 565 62.49 18.69 43.39
C GLY A 565 61.39 19.79 43.48
N ALA A 566 61.49 20.72 44.45
CA ALA A 566 60.62 21.92 44.67
C ALA A 566 61.45 23.04 45.37
N PRO A 567 60.96 24.28 45.66
CA PRO A 567 59.69 24.66 46.32
C PRO A 567 58.78 25.52 45.36
N ASP A 568 57.94 26.53 45.68
CA ASP A 568 57.67 27.32 46.91
C ASP A 568 56.29 28.08 46.84
N ASP A 569 55.92 28.83 47.90
CA ASP A 569 54.66 29.58 48.13
C ASP A 569 54.98 30.98 48.75
N PRO A 570 54.15 32.05 48.60
CA PRO A 570 53.31 32.42 49.76
C PRO A 570 51.97 33.18 49.48
N ARG A 571 50.89 32.70 50.14
CA ARG A 571 49.65 33.43 50.62
C ARG A 571 48.53 33.74 49.58
N ALA A 572 47.24 33.86 49.94
CA ALA A 572 46.62 33.93 51.29
C ALA A 572 45.13 33.48 51.39
N ARG A 573 44.79 32.83 52.51
CA ARG A 573 43.50 32.86 53.29
C ARG A 573 42.17 32.30 52.71
N GLY A 574 41.65 31.25 53.37
CA GLY A 574 40.21 31.01 53.60
C GLY A 574 39.72 31.70 54.90
N PRO A 575 38.74 31.18 55.69
CA PRO A 575 38.12 29.84 55.68
C PRO A 575 36.56 29.89 55.64
N GLY A 576 35.86 28.84 56.09
CA GLY A 576 34.39 28.75 56.19
C GLY A 576 33.87 28.08 57.48
N GLU A 577 32.83 27.24 57.32
CA GLU A 577 32.12 26.40 58.33
C GLU A 577 31.03 27.01 59.25
N ARG A 578 30.08 26.13 59.60
CA ARG A 578 28.91 26.24 60.51
C ARG A 578 27.70 27.03 59.96
N GLY A 579 26.44 26.62 60.14
CA GLY A 579 25.89 25.38 60.74
C GLY A 579 24.84 25.64 61.84
N LEU A 580 23.83 24.74 61.94
CA LEU A 580 22.67 24.76 62.86
C LEU A 580 21.49 25.69 62.47
N GLY A 581 20.23 25.24 62.67
CA GLY A 581 19.04 26.06 62.38
C GLY A 581 17.68 25.35 62.25
N ARG A 582 17.34 24.35 63.08
CA ARG A 582 16.07 23.61 63.03
C ARG A 582 14.81 24.48 63.27
N ARG A 583 13.80 24.37 62.39
CA ARG A 583 12.35 24.07 62.67
C ARG A 583 11.79 23.43 61.40
N ASP A 584 11.17 22.25 61.33
CA ASP A 584 10.47 21.33 62.25
C ASP A 584 8.97 21.62 62.53
N ARG A 585 8.17 20.54 62.43
CA ARG A 585 6.70 20.40 62.54
C ARG A 585 5.86 20.95 61.36
N GLY A 586 4.86 20.21 60.86
CA GLY A 586 4.53 18.83 61.23
C GLY A 586 3.32 18.21 60.51
N VAL A 587 3.27 16.87 60.52
CA VAL A 587 2.15 16.04 60.04
C VAL A 587 1.00 16.04 61.05
N ARG A 588 -0.25 16.09 60.57
CA ARG A 588 -1.38 15.43 61.23
C ARG A 588 -2.35 14.79 60.22
N ARG A 589 -2.75 13.56 60.49
CA ARG A 589 -3.98 12.95 59.96
C ARG A 589 -5.16 13.46 60.78
N GLY A 590 -6.35 13.49 60.16
CA GLY A 590 -7.56 14.09 60.74
C GLY A 590 -8.28 13.26 61.80
N ARG A 591 -9.55 13.64 62.01
CA ARG A 591 -10.69 12.86 62.55
C ARG A 591 -11.99 13.65 62.24
N GLU A 592 -13.11 12.99 61.90
CA GLU A 592 -14.31 12.74 62.76
C GLU A 592 -14.89 14.05 63.36
N GLU A 593 -16.20 14.34 63.33
CA GLU A 593 -17.38 13.48 63.49
C GLU A 593 -18.64 13.96 62.70
N LEU A 594 -19.68 13.09 62.67
CA LEU A 594 -21.16 13.30 62.65
C LEU A 594 -21.77 14.50 61.85
N VAL A 595 -22.89 14.34 61.13
CA VAL A 595 -24.24 14.04 61.69
C VAL A 595 -25.02 12.95 60.91
N ARG A 596 -25.89 12.26 61.65
CA ARG A 596 -26.78 11.13 61.31
C ARG A 596 -27.97 11.55 60.44
N GLY A 597 -28.57 10.63 59.66
CA GLY A 597 -29.87 10.90 59.02
C GLY A 597 -30.40 9.90 58.00
N ALA A 598 -30.59 8.62 58.36
CA ALA A 598 -31.49 7.71 57.63
C ALA A 598 -32.91 7.77 58.24
N PRO A 599 -33.96 7.42 57.47
CA PRO A 599 -34.57 6.10 57.73
C PRO A 599 -34.98 5.32 56.47
N THR A 600 -35.40 4.07 56.69
CA THR A 600 -35.81 3.07 55.70
C THR A 600 -37.31 2.73 55.76
N ALA A 601 -37.91 2.42 54.62
CA ALA A 601 -39.07 1.53 54.40
C ALA A 601 -39.10 1.19 52.90
N ASP A 602 -39.25 -0.04 52.40
CA ASP A 602 -40.18 -1.15 52.69
C ASP A 602 -41.58 -0.96 52.08
N GLU A 603 -41.80 -1.65 50.95
CA GLU A 603 -42.97 -2.39 50.42
C GLU A 603 -44.44 -2.16 50.93
N PRO A 604 -45.47 -2.82 50.36
CA PRO A 604 -45.93 -2.73 48.97
C PRO A 604 -47.46 -2.48 48.88
N VAL A 605 -47.99 -2.08 47.71
CA VAL A 605 -49.47 -2.03 47.52
C VAL A 605 -49.90 -2.66 46.19
N GLN A 606 -50.80 -3.62 46.28
CA GLN A 606 -51.53 -4.26 45.18
C GLN A 606 -53.03 -3.96 45.30
N ARG A 607 -53.80 -4.38 44.28
CA ARG A 607 -55.28 -4.30 44.09
C ARG A 607 -55.71 -2.95 43.48
N ALA A 608 -56.38 -2.88 42.32
CA ALA A 608 -57.28 -3.77 41.57
C ALA A 608 -58.73 -3.88 42.13
N ARG A 609 -59.67 -3.32 41.35
CA ARG A 609 -61.09 -3.68 41.15
C ARG A 609 -61.69 -2.64 40.18
N ASP A 610 -62.26 -3.00 39.04
CA ASP A 610 -63.45 -3.83 38.73
C ASP A 610 -64.75 -3.02 38.80
N GLN A 611 -65.31 -2.68 37.63
CA GLN A 611 -66.73 -2.78 37.21
C GLN A 611 -66.86 -2.13 35.81
N ALA A 612 -67.36 -2.85 34.79
CA ALA A 612 -68.77 -3.10 34.45
C ALA A 612 -69.44 -1.84 33.84
N ASP A 613 -70.30 -1.88 32.81
CA ASP A 613 -70.93 -2.98 32.07
C ASP A 613 -71.37 -2.45 30.66
N LEU A 614 -72.00 -3.14 29.70
CA LEU A 614 -72.75 -4.42 29.67
C LEU A 614 -72.69 -5.05 28.23
N GLU A 615 -73.65 -5.93 27.93
CA GLU A 615 -73.92 -6.78 26.75
C GLU A 615 -74.69 -6.06 25.58
N GLN A 616 -75.14 -6.66 24.45
CA GLN A 616 -75.57 -8.05 24.16
C GLN A 616 -75.63 -8.38 22.64
N ASP A 617 -75.55 -9.68 22.26
CA ASP A 617 -75.69 -10.25 20.89
C ASP A 617 -77.12 -10.86 20.70
N PRO A 618 -77.69 -10.88 19.47
CA PRO A 618 -77.83 -12.19 18.78
C PRO A 618 -77.76 -12.13 17.23
N GLY A 619 -76.83 -12.90 16.63
CA GLY A 619 -76.61 -12.96 15.17
C GLY A 619 -77.58 -13.82 14.34
N ARG A 620 -77.22 -14.07 13.06
CA ARG A 620 -77.86 -15.12 12.22
C ARG A 620 -76.91 -15.76 11.19
N VAL A 621 -77.22 -16.99 10.80
CA VAL A 621 -76.37 -17.91 10.01
C VAL A 621 -76.51 -17.69 8.49
N GLY A 622 -75.39 -17.73 7.75
CA GLY A 622 -75.36 -17.83 6.29
C GLY A 622 -74.01 -18.25 5.72
N ARG A 623 -73.87 -19.50 5.27
CA ARG A 623 -72.68 -19.98 4.53
C ARG A 623 -72.84 -19.75 3.03
N LEU A 624 -71.81 -19.22 2.36
CA LEU A 624 -71.46 -19.56 0.97
C LEU A 624 -70.02 -19.12 0.64
N ARG A 625 -69.37 -19.78 -0.33
CA ARG A 625 -68.04 -19.45 -0.87
C ARG A 625 -68.19 -18.90 -2.30
N PRO A 626 -67.24 -18.09 -2.79
CA PRO A 626 -66.18 -18.63 -3.67
C PRO A 626 -64.81 -17.96 -3.46
N ALA A 627 -63.69 -18.39 -4.06
CA ALA A 627 -63.23 -19.73 -4.45
C ALA A 627 -61.70 -19.68 -4.64
N VAL A 628 -60.97 -20.76 -4.34
CA VAL A 628 -59.51 -20.84 -4.55
C VAL A 628 -59.20 -21.47 -5.91
N ALA A 629 -58.31 -20.86 -6.69
CA ALA A 629 -57.86 -21.36 -7.98
C ALA A 629 -56.33 -21.63 -7.99
N ARG A 630 -55.92 -22.82 -7.51
CA ARG A 630 -54.67 -23.44 -7.99
C ARG A 630 -54.87 -23.89 -9.44
N ARG A 631 -53.79 -23.97 -10.24
CA ARG A 631 -53.57 -25.10 -11.16
C ARG A 631 -52.12 -25.22 -11.63
N SER A 632 -51.74 -26.43 -11.97
CA SER A 632 -50.40 -26.86 -12.39
C SER A 632 -50.48 -27.62 -13.72
N ARG A 633 -49.36 -27.66 -14.45
CA ARG A 633 -48.97 -28.57 -15.56
C ARG A 633 -50.03 -29.58 -16.08
N SER A 634 -50.33 -29.53 -17.39
CA SER A 634 -50.13 -30.68 -18.32
C SER A 634 -50.59 -30.41 -19.77
N ASP A 635 -49.69 -30.63 -20.73
CA ASP A 635 -49.87 -31.22 -22.07
C ASP A 635 -50.73 -30.60 -23.21
N ARG A 636 -50.43 -31.12 -24.42
CA ARG A 636 -50.79 -30.67 -25.79
C ARG A 636 -52.23 -31.06 -26.21
N PRO A 637 -52.77 -30.46 -27.29
CA PRO A 637 -52.73 -31.16 -28.59
C PRO A 637 -52.39 -30.28 -29.83
N ARG A 638 -52.61 -30.81 -31.05
CA ARG A 638 -52.29 -30.22 -32.38
C ARG A 638 -53.52 -29.67 -33.13
N ALA A 639 -53.24 -28.83 -34.13
CA ALA A 639 -54.09 -28.45 -35.30
C ALA A 639 -55.32 -27.54 -35.02
N GLY A 640 -55.78 -26.71 -35.98
CA GLY A 640 -55.17 -26.29 -37.26
C GLY A 640 -56.19 -25.78 -38.31
N ALA A 641 -55.73 -24.91 -39.23
CA ALA A 641 -56.48 -24.38 -40.41
C ALA A 641 -57.70 -23.47 -40.07
N THR A 642 -58.30 -22.60 -40.92
CA THR A 642 -58.05 -21.99 -42.26
C THR A 642 -59.02 -20.78 -42.38
N ALA A 643 -58.99 -19.81 -43.32
CA ALA A 643 -58.15 -19.37 -44.46
C ALA A 643 -58.34 -17.82 -44.57
N GLY A 644 -57.83 -17.04 -45.53
CA GLY A 644 -56.97 -17.24 -46.72
C GLY A 644 -56.14 -15.95 -46.94
N ALA A 645 -55.44 -15.62 -48.03
CA ALA A 645 -55.24 -16.10 -49.41
C ALA A 645 -54.89 -14.81 -50.22
N ALA A 646 -53.98 -14.74 -51.20
CA ALA A 646 -53.08 -15.73 -51.82
C ALA A 646 -51.87 -15.02 -52.52
N GLY A 647 -50.89 -15.80 -53.02
CA GLY A 647 -49.66 -15.35 -53.72
C GLY A 647 -48.43 -15.32 -52.78
N ASP A 648 -47.52 -16.30 -52.69
CA ASP A 648 -46.72 -17.07 -53.67
C ASP A 648 -45.71 -16.21 -54.47
N ASP A 649 -44.42 -16.57 -54.62
CA ASP A 649 -43.66 -17.80 -54.24
C ASP A 649 -42.19 -17.39 -53.87
N ARG A 650 -41.58 -17.74 -52.71
CA ARG A 650 -40.74 -18.94 -52.34
C ARG A 650 -39.72 -19.41 -53.40
N ARG A 651 -38.54 -20.02 -53.13
CA ARG A 651 -37.78 -20.52 -51.92
C ARG A 651 -36.32 -19.96 -52.02
N ALA A 652 -35.47 -19.81 -51.00
CA ALA A 652 -35.06 -20.59 -49.82
C ALA A 652 -34.13 -21.81 -50.08
N GLY A 653 -32.86 -21.75 -49.62
CA GLY A 653 -31.91 -22.90 -49.57
C GLY A 653 -30.41 -22.53 -49.75
N PRO A 654 -29.46 -23.05 -48.93
CA PRO A 654 -28.00 -22.80 -49.04
C PRO A 654 -27.28 -23.93 -49.83
N PRO A 655 -25.99 -23.81 -50.27
CA PRO A 655 -24.84 -24.09 -49.38
C PRO A 655 -23.49 -23.39 -49.78
N ALA A 656 -22.39 -23.83 -49.16
CA ALA A 656 -21.01 -23.74 -49.69
C ALA A 656 -20.50 -25.19 -49.99
N PRO A 657 -19.31 -25.46 -50.60
CA PRO A 657 -18.25 -24.55 -51.08
C PRO A 657 -17.65 -24.86 -52.50
N GLY A 658 -16.76 -23.99 -53.02
CA GLY A 658 -15.52 -24.43 -53.71
C GLY A 658 -15.33 -24.32 -55.24
N ARG A 659 -14.31 -23.51 -55.64
CA ARG A 659 -13.35 -23.62 -56.79
C ARG A 659 -13.81 -23.58 -58.28
N ASP A 660 -13.43 -22.48 -58.98
CA ASP A 660 -12.41 -22.38 -60.08
C ASP A 660 -12.50 -23.31 -61.35
N PRO A 661 -11.85 -23.08 -62.54
CA PRO A 661 -11.11 -21.92 -63.10
C PRO A 661 -11.51 -21.49 -64.57
N ARG A 662 -10.72 -20.53 -65.14
CA ARG A 662 -10.39 -20.24 -66.58
C ARG A 662 -10.93 -18.89 -67.09
N ARG A 663 -10.33 -18.14 -68.04
CA ARG A 663 -9.12 -18.24 -68.94
C ARG A 663 -8.83 -16.80 -69.46
N ARG A 664 -7.61 -16.31 -69.78
CA ARG A 664 -6.21 -16.74 -69.52
C ARG A 664 -5.36 -15.47 -69.20
N ARG A 665 -4.22 -15.02 -69.78
CA ARG A 665 -3.21 -15.40 -70.82
C ARG A 665 -1.83 -14.81 -70.36
N ARG A 666 -0.73 -14.93 -71.13
CA ARG A 666 0.59 -14.32 -70.83
C ARG A 666 1.49 -14.17 -72.07
N HIS A 667 2.36 -13.16 -72.09
CA HIS A 667 3.71 -13.09 -72.72
C HIS A 667 4.51 -12.00 -71.95
N ARG A 668 5.76 -12.06 -71.44
CA ARG A 668 6.91 -13.01 -71.39
C ARG A 668 8.12 -12.74 -72.33
N ARG A 669 8.98 -11.73 -72.03
CA ARG A 669 10.46 -11.67 -72.27
C ARG A 669 11.12 -10.27 -72.08
N SER A 670 12.21 -10.21 -71.31
CA SER A 670 13.41 -9.35 -71.55
C SER A 670 14.34 -10.06 -72.59
N PRO A 671 15.51 -9.53 -73.07
CA PRO A 671 16.31 -8.38 -72.62
C PRO A 671 16.89 -7.45 -73.73
N ARG A 672 17.57 -6.34 -73.36
CA ARG A 672 18.83 -5.82 -73.97
C ARG A 672 19.30 -4.47 -73.38
N SER A 673 20.62 -4.28 -73.32
CA SER A 673 21.34 -2.99 -73.25
C SER A 673 21.86 -2.64 -74.68
N PRO A 674 22.68 -1.58 -74.96
CA PRO A 674 23.25 -0.51 -74.11
C PRO A 674 23.29 0.92 -74.75
N ARG A 675 23.97 1.87 -74.07
CA ARG A 675 24.47 3.20 -74.55
C ARG A 675 23.41 4.30 -74.86
N GLY A 676 23.70 5.60 -74.71
CA GLY A 676 24.80 6.23 -73.95
C GLY A 676 25.38 7.54 -74.51
N SER A 677 25.03 8.68 -73.90
CA SER A 677 25.77 9.96 -73.86
C SER A 677 25.20 10.79 -72.68
N ALA A 678 25.95 11.42 -71.75
CA ALA A 678 27.18 12.24 -71.79
C ALA A 678 26.91 13.67 -72.30
N SER A 679 27.41 14.76 -71.69
CA SER A 679 28.32 14.97 -70.53
C SER A 679 27.69 15.98 -69.54
N ARG A 680 28.21 16.37 -68.36
CA ARG A 680 29.56 16.48 -67.74
C ARG A 680 29.50 16.01 -66.26
N VAL A 681 30.54 15.69 -65.47
CA VAL A 681 31.95 16.15 -65.33
C VAL A 681 32.03 17.52 -64.61
N TRP A 682 32.69 17.73 -63.46
CA TRP A 682 33.80 17.00 -62.81
C TRP A 682 33.85 17.16 -61.26
N SER A 683 34.77 16.44 -60.61
CA SER A 683 35.36 16.74 -59.28
C SER A 683 36.87 16.49 -59.41
N PRO A 684 37.79 17.16 -58.66
CA PRO A 684 38.10 16.69 -57.29
C PRO A 684 38.80 17.69 -56.30
N ASN A 685 39.01 17.21 -55.06
CA ASN A 685 40.13 17.43 -54.12
C ASN A 685 40.98 18.74 -54.07
N ALA A 686 40.92 19.35 -52.88
CA ALA A 686 42.04 19.56 -51.94
C ALA A 686 43.34 20.33 -52.32
N ARG A 687 43.54 21.47 -51.64
CA ARG A 687 44.75 21.89 -50.88
C ARG A 687 44.32 23.04 -49.95
N ALA A 688 44.47 22.98 -48.63
CA ALA A 688 45.71 22.89 -47.83
C ALA A 688 46.56 24.18 -47.87
N ARG A 689 46.35 25.05 -46.88
CA ARG A 689 47.44 25.69 -46.13
C ARG A 689 46.96 26.12 -44.73
N ASN A 690 47.90 26.19 -43.79
CA ASN A 690 47.68 26.30 -42.35
C ASN A 690 48.64 27.36 -41.79
N THR A 691 48.19 28.24 -40.90
CA THR A 691 49.07 29.10 -40.07
C THR A 691 48.38 29.48 -38.76
N ASN A 692 49.19 29.60 -37.71
CA ASN A 692 48.81 29.83 -36.32
C ASN A 692 49.28 31.24 -35.87
N PRO A 693 49.52 31.48 -34.57
CA PRO A 693 48.64 32.13 -33.58
C PRO A 693 48.86 33.67 -33.49
N ASP A 694 48.16 34.37 -32.56
CA ASP A 694 48.80 34.92 -31.34
C ASP A 694 47.80 35.55 -30.34
N ALA A 695 48.27 35.98 -29.15
CA ALA A 695 47.43 36.54 -28.07
C ALA A 695 48.03 37.76 -27.34
N ALA A 696 47.21 38.77 -26.98
CA ALA A 696 47.64 39.87 -26.09
C ALA A 696 46.52 40.61 -25.30
N ARG A 697 46.51 40.39 -23.98
CA ARG A 697 46.30 41.31 -22.83
C ARG A 697 45.79 42.76 -23.05
N ARG A 698 44.85 43.19 -22.17
CA ARG A 698 44.96 44.32 -21.18
C ARG A 698 43.62 44.49 -20.41
N THR A 699 43.52 44.13 -19.12
CA THR A 699 43.76 44.97 -17.90
C THR A 699 42.85 46.20 -17.72
N GLY A 700 41.99 46.16 -16.69
CA GLY A 700 41.24 47.29 -16.11
C GLY A 700 40.68 46.90 -14.73
N ALA A 701 40.65 47.82 -13.76
CA ALA A 701 40.28 47.52 -12.36
C ALA A 701 39.80 48.75 -11.57
N ARG A 702 39.20 48.53 -10.39
CA ARG A 702 38.46 49.50 -9.51
C ARG A 702 37.07 49.83 -10.10
N SER A 703 36.02 50.16 -9.33
CA SER A 703 35.89 50.70 -7.97
C SER A 703 34.70 50.03 -7.22
N SER A 704 34.90 49.42 -6.05
CA SER A 704 34.71 49.95 -4.68
C SER A 704 33.27 50.28 -4.23
N SER A 705 32.91 49.72 -3.07
CA SER A 705 31.66 49.79 -2.28
C SER A 705 31.22 51.22 -1.86
N PRO A 706 30.00 51.41 -1.27
CA PRO A 706 29.80 51.11 0.15
C PRO A 706 28.43 50.52 0.59
N THR A 707 28.50 49.72 1.66
CA THR A 707 27.44 49.32 2.63
C THR A 707 27.44 50.30 3.84
N PRO A 708 26.71 50.09 4.97
CA PRO A 708 25.42 49.43 5.26
C PRO A 708 24.45 50.32 6.10
N ARG A 709 23.26 49.79 6.47
CA ARG A 709 22.55 49.82 7.79
C ARG A 709 21.09 49.37 7.55
N THR A 710 20.50 48.37 8.21
CA THR A 710 20.13 48.22 9.64
C THR A 710 19.29 49.38 10.21
N ALA A 711 17.98 49.19 10.14
CA ALA A 711 17.00 49.58 11.14
C ALA A 711 16.03 48.40 11.30
#